data_AF-G2E565-F1
#
_entry.id   AF-G2E565-F1
#
_cell.length_a   1.000
_cell.length_b   1.000
_cell.length_c   1.000
_cell.angle_alpha   90.00
_cell.angle_beta   90.00
_cell.angle_gamma   90.00
#
_symmetry.space_group_name_H-M   'P 1'
#
loop_
_entity.id
_entity.type
_entity.pdbx_description
1 polymer ?
#
loop_
_entity_poly.entity_id
_entity_poly.type
_entity_poly.pdbx_seq_one_letter_code
_entity_poly.pdbx_strand_id
1 'polypeptide(L)'
;MFTNLRLWANNLIGVGAAILLAVSVLTFFNLRGLDNVLLEAERTELQQYFEAIQDDVAAETRLAGAMSALVANIPEVQQHFAAGDRDWLQAQLLPPFKVLERDYGAVQFQFHTPPATSFLRLHKVEKYGDDLSSFRHSVVDTNTKLKPQRGLESGVAGLGARGVVPVFDQGRHLGSVEFGMSFGPDFFAAFKKAHGVEAGLHVVRDGAIETFAMTKGDKPFLDTASLQAAFDGTPQYKRVEIDGLPMVVYAERLEDYAGAPLGVLEVAKDRLHYLDVEARATQQAWLIGALMLLFSLMIAILTARVLARRILRVSDGLNRVAGGNLTGEIELQGRDELAELAQVTNRMRHRLHGLVSQVEADAASVLTAAREISQAVDGQAATSSQMSTSVSEITSTMEELSASSGQIAEYSGSVVEVARRTYDGSRQGSEAMQQLVGKMEEIRRDNQHSLKEIVDLGSKSKEISRIMEIIDTVADQTKLIAFNAALEAASAGEAGKRFGVVAAEIRRLADSVTESTSEIARKVGEIQESISRLVITSEKGSVGIDQGMEASSRTASFLQDLVQAASEATSSAQQISLSTQQQRTASSQVVVALREIVTASSDTAKSVRRISEVAQEMTQLSANLKIQMDHFTLNEMTAAPDSADAAARTD
;
A
#
# COMPACT_ATOMS: atom_id res chain seq x y z
N MET A 1 14.29 26.04 18.46
CA MET A 1 13.26 26.57 19.39
C MET A 1 11.82 26.38 18.87
N PHE A 2 11.60 26.17 17.57
CA PHE A 2 10.26 26.14 16.96
C PHE A 2 9.63 24.73 16.79
N THR A 3 10.25 23.66 17.27
CA THR A 3 9.75 22.29 17.07
C THR A 3 8.65 21.86 18.05
N ASN A 4 8.50 22.54 19.20
CA ASN A 4 7.50 22.21 20.23
C ASN A 4 6.29 23.17 20.25
N LEU A 5 6.24 24.13 19.34
CA LEU A 5 5.15 25.11 19.23
C LEU A 5 4.21 24.68 18.11
N ARG A 6 2.89 24.72 18.37
CA ARG A 6 1.87 24.45 17.35
C ARG A 6 2.12 25.34 16.14
N LEU A 7 1.95 24.81 14.92
CA LEU A 7 2.29 25.47 13.65
C LEU A 7 1.75 26.92 13.52
N TRP A 8 0.60 27.20 14.13
CA TRP A 8 0.02 28.54 14.17
C TRP A 8 0.84 29.55 14.99
N ALA A 9 1.50 29.13 16.07
CA ALA A 9 2.33 29.98 16.91
C ALA A 9 3.66 30.34 16.21
N ASN A 10 4.23 29.42 15.44
CA ASN A 10 5.44 29.72 14.64
C ASN A 10 5.17 30.75 13.55
N ASN A 11 4.04 30.63 12.84
CA ASN A 11 3.63 31.61 11.83
C ASN A 11 3.35 32.98 12.45
N LEU A 12 2.74 33.03 13.64
CA LEU A 12 2.47 34.28 14.36
C LEU A 12 3.77 35.02 14.73
N ILE A 13 4.77 34.29 15.22
CA ILE A 13 6.07 34.86 15.61
C ILE A 13 6.86 35.35 14.39
N GLY A 14 6.87 34.59 13.29
CA GLY A 14 7.58 34.95 12.07
C GLY A 14 7.02 36.22 11.40
N VAL A 15 5.70 36.31 11.26
CA VAL A 15 5.04 37.48 10.66
C VAL A 15 5.18 38.72 11.55
N GLY A 16 5.03 38.56 12.87
CA GLY A 16 5.18 39.65 13.82
C GLY A 16 6.59 40.27 13.83
N ALA A 17 7.62 39.42 13.77
CA ALA A 17 9.02 39.88 13.74
C ALA A 17 9.37 40.65 12.45
N ALA A 18 8.89 40.19 11.29
CA ALA A 18 9.15 40.84 10.01
C ALA A 18 8.53 42.25 9.92
N ILE A 19 7.33 42.42 10.46
CA ILE A 19 6.61 43.70 10.41
C ILE A 19 7.23 44.71 11.38
N LEU A 20 7.62 44.28 12.58
CA LEU A 20 8.37 45.12 13.54
C LEU A 20 9.67 45.66 12.95
N LEU A 21 10.40 44.83 12.21
CA LEU A 21 11.63 45.23 11.54
C LEU A 21 11.34 46.28 10.44
N ALA A 22 10.33 46.05 9.60
CA ALA A 22 9.96 46.97 8.52
C ALA A 22 9.52 48.35 9.02
N VAL A 23 8.69 48.40 10.07
CA VAL A 23 8.23 49.66 10.68
C VAL A 23 9.40 50.44 11.27
N SER A 24 10.30 49.76 11.99
CA SER A 24 11.45 50.41 12.63
C SER A 24 12.42 51.04 11.60
N VAL A 25 12.66 50.34 10.49
CA VAL A 25 13.54 50.84 9.40
C VAL A 25 12.91 52.05 8.72
N LEU A 26 11.62 52.01 8.40
CA LEU A 26 10.95 53.09 7.69
C LEU A 26 10.89 54.38 8.54
N THR A 27 10.58 54.25 9.83
CA THR A 27 10.57 55.37 10.78
C THR A 27 11.94 56.02 10.93
N PHE A 28 13.02 55.23 10.98
CA PHE A 28 14.39 55.74 11.07
C PHE A 28 14.77 56.61 9.86
N PHE A 29 14.50 56.13 8.64
CA PHE A 29 14.81 56.90 7.43
C PHE A 29 13.98 58.17 7.29
N ASN A 30 12.70 58.15 7.70
CA ASN A 30 11.83 59.32 7.62
C ASN A 30 12.29 60.45 8.55
N LEU A 31 12.64 60.13 9.81
CA LEU A 31 13.11 61.13 10.78
C LEU A 31 14.45 61.75 10.35
N ARG A 32 15.37 60.96 9.80
CA ARG A 32 16.62 61.50 9.23
C ARG A 32 16.40 62.43 8.04
N GLY A 33 15.39 62.16 7.21
CA GLY A 33 15.04 63.02 6.08
C GLY A 33 14.57 64.40 6.54
N LEU A 34 13.79 64.46 7.62
CA LEU A 34 13.24 65.71 8.15
C LEU A 34 14.32 66.66 8.68
N ASP A 35 15.29 66.15 9.45
CA ASP A 35 16.37 66.98 10.03
C ASP A 35 17.24 67.65 8.95
N ASN A 36 17.54 66.93 7.87
CA ASN A 36 18.29 67.49 6.73
C ASN A 36 17.53 68.64 6.04
N VAL A 37 16.20 68.53 5.90
CA VAL A 37 15.38 69.58 5.29
C VAL A 37 15.31 70.82 6.18
N LEU A 38 15.23 70.64 7.50
CA LEU A 38 15.21 71.74 8.47
C LEU A 38 16.55 72.50 8.49
N LEU A 39 17.68 71.79 8.44
CA LEU A 39 19.01 72.40 8.36
C LEU A 39 19.17 73.32 7.14
N GLU A 40 18.69 72.88 5.98
CA GLU A 40 18.81 73.66 4.74
C GLU A 40 17.88 74.90 4.74
N ALA A 41 16.69 74.76 5.32
CA ALA A 41 15.74 75.88 5.47
C ALA A 41 16.30 76.98 6.37
N GLU A 42 16.85 76.62 7.54
CA GLU A 42 17.46 77.57 8.48
C GLU A 42 18.65 78.33 7.87
N ARG A 43 19.48 77.62 7.08
CA ARG A 43 20.64 78.24 6.41
C ARG A 43 20.23 79.25 5.35
N THR A 44 19.27 78.88 4.49
CA THR A 44 18.79 79.73 3.40
C THR A 44 18.15 81.01 3.94
N GLU A 45 17.38 80.89 5.02
CA GLU A 45 16.70 82.02 5.66
C GLU A 45 17.69 83.05 6.23
N LEU A 46 18.75 82.63 6.92
CA LEU A 46 19.75 83.55 7.45
C LEU A 46 20.57 84.25 6.37
N GLN A 47 20.90 83.56 5.28
CA GLN A 47 21.63 84.14 4.16
C GLN A 47 20.82 85.27 3.50
N GLN A 48 19.50 85.13 3.38
CA GLN A 48 18.62 86.20 2.88
C GLN A 48 18.69 87.47 3.74
N TYR A 49 18.74 87.33 5.06
CA TYR A 49 18.87 88.48 5.96
C TYR A 49 20.25 89.12 5.90
N PHE A 50 21.31 88.34 5.71
CA PHE A 50 22.65 88.87 5.49
C PHE A 50 22.73 89.72 4.22
N GLU A 51 22.17 89.22 3.11
CA GLU A 51 22.07 89.97 1.85
C GLU A 51 21.25 91.27 2.03
N ALA A 52 20.16 91.24 2.79
CA ALA A 52 19.35 92.43 3.09
C ALA A 52 20.15 93.53 3.82
N ILE A 53 21.04 93.18 4.76
CA ILE A 53 21.91 94.16 5.42
C ILE A 53 22.88 94.79 4.42
N GLN A 54 23.47 93.99 3.51
CA GLN A 54 24.37 94.52 2.49
C GLN A 54 23.65 95.49 1.54
N ASP A 55 22.41 95.15 1.16
CA ASP A 55 21.58 96.01 0.32
C ASP A 55 21.26 97.35 0.99
N ASP A 56 20.96 97.35 2.29
CA ASP A 56 20.74 98.56 3.09
C ASP A 56 22.01 99.42 3.18
N VAL A 57 23.19 98.81 3.39
CA VAL A 57 24.49 99.51 3.34
C VAL A 57 24.74 100.11 1.95
N ALA A 58 24.45 99.37 0.89
CA ALA A 58 24.59 99.83 -0.49
C ALA A 58 23.61 100.97 -0.81
N ALA A 59 22.43 101.01 -0.19
CA ALA A 59 21.48 102.12 -0.32
C ALA A 59 22.03 103.41 0.32
N GLU A 60 22.56 103.33 1.55
CA GLU A 60 23.15 104.47 2.26
C GLU A 60 24.35 105.08 1.50
N THR A 61 25.27 104.23 1.03
CA THR A 61 26.44 104.68 0.26
C THR A 61 26.06 105.26 -1.11
N ARG A 62 24.99 104.75 -1.74
CA ARG A 62 24.43 105.34 -2.99
C ARG A 62 23.84 106.72 -2.74
N LEU A 63 23.12 106.92 -1.63
CA LEU A 63 22.53 108.20 -1.26
C LEU A 63 23.63 109.25 -1.00
N ALA A 64 24.66 108.91 -0.21
CA ALA A 64 25.83 109.76 -0.01
C ALA A 64 26.53 110.13 -1.34
N GLY A 65 26.71 109.15 -2.23
CA GLY A 65 27.30 109.39 -3.54
C GLY A 65 26.45 110.31 -4.43
N ALA A 66 25.12 110.20 -4.38
CA ALA A 66 24.21 111.06 -5.13
C ALA A 66 24.24 112.51 -4.63
N MET A 67 24.22 112.72 -3.31
CA MET A 67 24.35 114.06 -2.71
C MET A 67 25.68 114.72 -3.07
N SER A 68 26.77 113.96 -3.00
CA SER A 68 28.10 114.42 -3.41
C SER A 68 28.13 114.81 -4.88
N ALA A 69 27.51 114.00 -5.75
CA ALA A 69 27.47 114.29 -7.18
C ALA A 69 26.66 115.54 -7.51
N LEU A 70 25.55 115.77 -6.81
CA LEU A 70 24.75 116.99 -6.98
C LEU A 70 25.61 118.22 -6.65
N VAL A 71 26.24 118.24 -5.48
CA VAL A 71 27.07 119.37 -5.04
C VAL A 71 28.29 119.58 -5.94
N ALA A 72 28.95 118.50 -6.38
CA ALA A 72 30.11 118.57 -7.26
C ALA A 72 29.84 119.25 -8.60
N ASN A 73 28.57 119.31 -9.02
CA ASN A 73 28.15 119.81 -10.33
C ASN A 73 27.38 121.14 -10.26
N ILE A 74 27.33 121.81 -9.11
CA ILE A 74 26.75 123.16 -9.00
C ILE A 74 27.80 124.18 -9.50
N PRO A 75 27.53 124.97 -10.56
CA PRO A 75 28.51 125.87 -11.16
C PRO A 75 29.11 126.88 -10.17
N GLU A 76 28.29 127.45 -9.29
CA GLU A 76 28.73 128.39 -8.28
C GLU A 76 29.66 127.71 -7.25
N VAL A 77 29.37 126.47 -6.87
CA VAL A 77 30.25 125.68 -5.99
C VAL A 77 31.59 125.43 -6.67
N GLN A 78 31.59 125.05 -7.95
CA GLN A 78 32.82 124.83 -8.72
C GLN A 78 33.66 126.11 -8.83
N GLN A 79 33.03 127.25 -9.15
CA GLN A 79 33.71 128.54 -9.29
C GLN A 79 34.31 129.03 -7.98
N HIS A 80 33.53 129.00 -6.88
CA HIS A 80 34.02 129.44 -5.56
C HIS A 80 35.04 128.45 -4.98
N PHE A 81 34.91 127.15 -5.27
CA PHE A 81 35.93 126.17 -4.89
C PHE A 81 37.24 126.39 -5.64
N ALA A 82 37.19 126.70 -6.94
CA ALA A 82 38.37 127.05 -7.74
C ALA A 82 39.05 128.34 -7.24
N ALA A 83 38.27 129.31 -6.76
CA ALA A 83 38.77 130.55 -6.18
C ALA A 83 39.33 130.39 -4.75
N GLY A 84 39.14 129.22 -4.12
CA GLY A 84 39.50 129.00 -2.72
C GLY A 84 38.58 129.73 -1.72
N ASP A 85 37.40 130.16 -2.14
CA ASP A 85 36.46 130.96 -1.35
C ASP A 85 35.64 130.08 -0.40
N ARG A 86 36.25 129.81 0.75
CA ARG A 86 35.67 128.95 1.78
C ARG A 86 34.50 129.59 2.52
N ASP A 87 34.55 130.90 2.72
CA ASP A 87 33.51 131.61 3.46
C ASP A 87 32.19 131.57 2.68
N TRP A 88 32.26 131.71 1.35
CA TRP A 88 31.07 131.56 0.49
C TRP A 88 30.52 130.13 0.52
N LEU A 89 31.38 129.13 0.31
CA LEU A 89 30.97 127.72 0.32
C LEU A 89 30.33 127.33 1.66
N GLN A 90 30.88 127.81 2.76
CA GLN A 90 30.31 127.59 4.09
C GLN A 90 28.95 128.28 4.24
N ALA A 91 28.84 129.56 3.87
CA ALA A 91 27.60 130.31 4.01
C ALA A 91 26.44 129.71 3.21
N GLN A 92 26.71 129.19 2.01
CA GLN A 92 25.68 128.64 1.13
C GLN A 92 25.35 127.17 1.40
N LEU A 93 26.33 126.36 1.79
CA LEU A 93 26.15 124.91 1.91
C LEU A 93 25.89 124.43 3.34
N LEU A 94 26.22 125.22 4.37
CA LEU A 94 25.99 124.82 5.77
C LEU A 94 24.49 124.74 6.14
N PRO A 95 23.62 125.70 5.78
CA PRO A 95 22.18 125.58 6.07
C PRO A 95 21.49 124.35 5.47
N PRO A 96 21.65 124.01 4.16
CA PRO A 96 21.05 122.80 3.63
C PRO A 96 21.67 121.52 4.21
N PHE A 97 22.96 121.53 4.58
CA PHE A 97 23.58 120.39 5.27
C PHE A 97 22.90 120.09 6.61
N LYS A 98 22.55 121.10 7.41
CA LYS A 98 21.84 120.89 8.69
C LYS A 98 20.47 120.25 8.54
N VAL A 99 19.81 120.42 7.39
CA VAL A 99 18.56 119.70 7.08
C VAL A 99 18.85 118.24 6.75
N LEU A 100 19.88 117.98 5.93
CA LEU A 100 20.29 116.61 5.60
C LEU A 100 20.76 115.82 6.82
N GLU A 101 21.44 116.48 7.77
CA GLU A 101 21.86 115.88 9.04
C GLU A 101 20.67 115.47 9.91
N ARG A 102 19.65 116.33 10.03
CA ARG A 102 18.47 116.07 10.87
C ARG A 102 17.51 115.06 10.26
N ASP A 103 17.19 115.20 8.97
CA ASP A 103 16.06 114.49 8.34
C ASP A 103 16.49 113.25 7.55
N TYR A 104 17.76 113.19 7.14
CA TYR A 104 18.27 112.15 6.24
C TYR A 104 19.53 111.46 6.75
N GLY A 105 20.01 111.77 7.97
CA GLY A 105 21.12 111.05 8.60
C GLY A 105 22.50 111.33 8.02
N ALA A 106 22.68 112.44 7.28
CA ALA A 106 23.98 112.85 6.76
C ALA A 106 24.86 113.40 7.90
N VAL A 107 25.90 112.67 8.28
CA VAL A 107 26.81 113.04 9.40
C VAL A 107 28.08 113.75 8.92
N GLN A 108 28.43 113.60 7.64
CA GLN A 108 29.64 114.17 7.09
C GLN A 108 29.35 114.85 5.77
N PHE A 109 29.85 116.08 5.62
CA PHE A 109 29.91 116.80 4.34
C PHE A 109 31.22 117.58 4.30
N GLN A 110 32.06 117.30 3.30
CA GLN A 110 33.42 117.79 3.23
C GLN A 110 33.92 117.98 1.80
N PHE A 111 34.74 119.01 1.57
CA PHE A 111 35.52 119.24 0.37
C PHE A 111 37.00 118.97 0.63
N HIS A 112 37.70 118.45 -0.37
CA HIS A 112 39.12 118.12 -0.31
C HIS A 112 39.86 118.61 -1.54
N THR A 113 41.08 119.10 -1.39
CA THR A 113 42.00 119.35 -2.52
C THR A 113 42.92 118.14 -2.74
N PRO A 114 43.45 117.93 -3.97
CA PRO A 114 44.32 116.80 -4.26
C PRO A 114 45.63 116.82 -3.44
N PRO A 115 46.14 115.67 -2.97
CA PRO A 115 45.55 114.34 -3.12
C PRO A 115 44.37 114.06 -2.15
N ALA A 116 44.42 114.55 -0.91
CA ALA A 116 43.35 114.37 0.09
C ALA A 116 43.43 115.40 1.24
N THR A 117 43.81 116.64 0.94
CA THR A 117 43.91 117.70 1.96
C THR A 117 42.52 118.26 2.26
N SER A 118 42.15 118.36 3.53
CA SER A 118 40.84 118.89 3.93
C SER A 118 40.70 120.36 3.56
N PHE A 119 39.84 120.70 2.60
CA PHE A 119 39.59 122.09 2.22
C PHE A 119 38.51 122.72 3.11
N LEU A 120 37.32 122.13 3.19
CA LEU A 120 36.20 122.63 4.00
C LEU A 120 35.41 121.47 4.59
N ARG A 121 35.12 121.50 5.89
CA ARG A 121 34.25 120.55 6.57
C ARG A 121 33.00 121.26 7.07
N LEU A 122 31.83 120.98 6.49
CA LEU A 122 30.59 121.61 6.95
C LEU A 122 30.10 121.03 8.28
N HIS A 123 30.50 119.80 8.59
CA HIS A 123 30.26 119.16 9.88
C HIS A 123 31.25 119.60 10.99
N LYS A 124 32.35 120.28 10.63
CA LYS A 124 33.37 120.78 11.59
C LYS A 124 34.19 121.93 10.99
N VAL A 125 33.55 123.09 10.85
CA VAL A 125 34.03 124.22 10.04
C VAL A 125 35.40 124.76 10.47
N GLU A 126 35.71 124.69 11.77
CA GLU A 126 36.98 125.10 12.35
C GLU A 126 38.18 124.21 11.98
N LYS A 127 38.00 123.01 11.42
CA LYS A 127 39.09 122.08 11.12
C LYS A 127 39.34 121.94 9.62
N TYR A 128 40.51 122.38 9.16
CA TYR A 128 40.91 122.34 7.75
C TYR A 128 42.43 122.31 7.57
N GLY A 129 42.89 122.06 6.35
CA GLY A 129 44.30 122.04 5.96
C GLY A 129 45.06 120.78 6.35
N ASP A 130 44.45 119.87 7.11
CA ASP A 130 45.07 118.58 7.46
C ASP A 130 45.04 117.60 6.28
N ASP A 131 46.14 116.87 6.12
CA ASP A 131 46.27 115.79 5.15
C ASP A 131 45.56 114.53 5.66
N LEU A 132 44.67 113.98 4.84
CA LEU A 132 43.88 112.79 5.15
C LEU A 132 44.34 111.55 4.38
N SER A 133 45.39 111.67 3.58
CA SER A 133 45.85 110.62 2.65
C SER A 133 46.18 109.29 3.31
N SER A 134 46.56 109.30 4.60
CA SER A 134 46.91 108.11 5.38
C SER A 134 45.74 107.23 5.81
N PHE A 135 44.50 107.74 5.79
CA PHE A 135 43.32 106.98 6.25
C PHE A 135 42.03 107.24 5.46
N ARG A 136 42.02 108.21 4.53
CA ARG A 136 40.89 108.49 3.64
C ARG A 136 41.27 108.08 2.21
N HIS A 137 41.46 106.79 2.01
CA HIS A 137 41.86 106.21 0.74
C HIS A 137 40.80 106.43 -0.35
N SER A 138 39.50 106.45 -0.03
CA SER A 138 38.44 106.76 -1.00
C SER A 138 38.58 108.16 -1.58
N VAL A 139 38.98 109.15 -0.77
CA VAL A 139 39.24 110.53 -1.20
C VAL A 139 40.45 110.60 -2.11
N VAL A 140 41.55 109.95 -1.72
CA VAL A 140 42.77 109.84 -2.55
C VAL A 140 42.44 109.19 -3.89
N ASP A 141 41.72 108.07 -3.86
CA ASP A 141 41.30 107.33 -5.04
C ASP A 141 40.39 108.16 -5.94
N THR A 142 39.42 108.89 -5.37
CA THR A 142 38.57 109.79 -6.16
C THR A 142 39.39 110.87 -6.87
N ASN A 143 40.30 111.53 -6.14
CA ASN A 143 41.10 112.62 -6.69
C ASN A 143 42.18 112.14 -7.68
N THR A 144 42.66 110.91 -7.53
CA THR A 144 43.70 110.34 -8.41
C THR A 144 43.09 109.67 -9.64
N LYS A 145 42.02 108.90 -9.46
CA LYS A 145 41.36 108.15 -10.55
C LYS A 145 40.29 108.97 -11.27
N LEU A 146 39.95 110.14 -10.75
CA LEU A 146 38.92 111.05 -11.29
C LEU A 146 37.55 110.37 -11.46
N LYS A 147 37.22 109.46 -10.54
CA LYS A 147 35.96 108.71 -10.52
C LYS A 147 35.31 108.78 -9.14
N PRO A 148 33.97 108.83 -9.07
CA PRO A 148 33.25 108.67 -7.82
C PRO A 148 33.65 107.38 -7.10
N GLN A 149 33.87 107.45 -5.79
CA GLN A 149 34.05 106.30 -4.91
C GLN A 149 32.91 106.25 -3.90
N ARG A 150 32.41 105.05 -3.58
CA ARG A 150 31.32 104.86 -2.61
C ARG A 150 31.53 103.55 -1.87
N GLY A 151 31.21 103.53 -0.58
CA GLY A 151 31.32 102.32 0.23
C GLY A 151 31.52 102.64 1.70
N LEU A 152 31.75 101.59 2.48
CA LEU A 152 32.14 101.71 3.88
C LEU A 152 33.63 102.04 3.96
N GLU A 153 33.99 103.02 4.76
CA GLU A 153 35.40 103.33 5.03
C GLU A 153 35.57 103.94 6.41
N SER A 154 36.63 103.51 7.09
CA SER A 154 37.02 104.03 8.40
C SER A 154 37.53 105.47 8.29
N GLY A 155 37.15 106.30 9.27
CA GLY A 155 37.73 107.60 9.50
C GLY A 155 38.05 107.79 10.99
N VAL A 156 38.57 108.95 11.36
CA VAL A 156 38.94 109.28 12.75
C VAL A 156 37.75 109.16 13.71
N ALA A 157 36.53 109.42 13.24
CA ALA A 157 35.29 109.32 14.03
C ALA A 157 34.63 107.93 13.99
N GLY A 158 35.21 106.96 13.28
CA GLY A 158 34.66 105.62 13.11
C GLY A 158 34.34 105.26 11.66
N LEU A 159 33.69 104.11 11.50
CA LEU A 159 33.27 103.57 10.21
C LEU A 159 32.03 104.31 9.72
N GLY A 160 32.02 104.72 8.46
CA GLY A 160 30.89 105.44 7.86
C GLY A 160 30.60 104.95 6.44
N ALA A 161 29.32 105.02 6.04
CA ALA A 161 28.89 104.84 4.67
C ALA A 161 29.09 106.15 3.90
N ARG A 162 29.97 106.14 2.89
CA ARG A 162 30.47 107.38 2.28
C ARG A 162 30.32 107.35 0.77
N GLY A 163 30.19 108.53 0.20
CA GLY A 163 30.27 108.76 -1.23
C GLY A 163 31.14 109.99 -1.48
N VAL A 164 32.13 109.85 -2.36
CA VAL A 164 33.09 110.89 -2.72
C VAL A 164 33.07 111.08 -4.23
N VAL A 165 32.96 112.32 -4.69
CA VAL A 165 32.84 112.67 -6.12
C VAL A 165 33.87 113.74 -6.48
N PRO A 166 34.57 113.61 -7.61
CA PRO A 166 35.53 114.63 -8.05
C PRO A 166 34.80 115.88 -8.55
N VAL A 167 35.36 117.05 -8.27
CA VAL A 167 34.86 118.37 -8.65
C VAL A 167 35.77 118.95 -9.73
N PHE A 168 35.16 119.48 -10.79
CA PHE A 168 35.86 120.08 -11.92
C PHE A 168 35.37 121.50 -12.16
N ASP A 169 36.23 122.37 -12.67
CA ASP A 169 35.86 123.67 -13.23
C ASP A 169 36.49 123.79 -14.63
N GLN A 170 35.67 124.02 -15.64
CA GLN A 170 36.07 124.07 -17.06
C GLN A 170 36.98 122.89 -17.49
N GLY A 171 36.73 121.69 -16.97
CA GLY A 171 37.50 120.47 -17.25
C GLY A 171 38.80 120.30 -16.45
N ARG A 172 39.17 121.28 -15.61
CA ARG A 172 40.29 121.17 -14.67
C ARG A 172 39.82 120.58 -13.35
N HIS A 173 40.48 119.51 -12.90
CA HIS A 173 40.18 118.89 -11.60
C HIS A 173 40.60 119.81 -10.46
N LEU A 174 39.66 120.10 -9.55
CA LEU A 174 39.90 120.97 -8.39
C LEU A 174 40.19 120.18 -7.11
N GLY A 175 39.61 118.98 -7.00
CA GLY A 175 39.53 118.20 -5.78
C GLY A 175 38.24 117.40 -5.73
N SER A 176 37.76 117.07 -4.55
CA SER A 176 36.57 116.23 -4.36
C SER A 176 35.60 116.82 -3.35
N VAL A 177 34.37 116.33 -3.39
CA VAL A 177 33.35 116.55 -2.37
C VAL A 177 32.81 115.20 -1.89
N GLU A 178 32.56 115.11 -0.59
CA GLU A 178 32.14 113.91 0.12
C GLU A 178 30.88 114.20 0.94
N PHE A 179 29.97 113.24 0.93
CA PHE A 179 28.96 113.04 1.97
C PHE A 179 29.20 111.70 2.67
N GLY A 180 28.89 111.64 3.95
CA GLY A 180 28.86 110.41 4.74
C GLY A 180 27.57 110.30 5.54
N MET A 181 27.00 109.11 5.56
CA MET A 181 25.80 108.73 6.32
C MET A 181 26.20 108.06 7.63
N SER A 182 25.33 108.17 8.64
CA SER A 182 25.50 107.46 9.89
C SER A 182 25.51 105.95 9.64
N PHE A 183 26.57 105.27 10.10
CA PHE A 183 26.65 103.80 10.08
C PHE A 183 27.14 103.34 11.45
N GLY A 184 26.34 102.53 12.14
CA GLY A 184 26.57 102.21 13.55
C GLY A 184 25.34 101.63 14.24
N PRO A 185 25.23 101.73 15.57
CA PRO A 185 24.15 101.10 16.35
C PRO A 185 22.73 101.42 15.87
N ASP A 186 22.46 102.65 15.43
CA ASP A 186 21.13 103.05 14.95
C ASP A 186 20.71 102.32 13.66
N PHE A 187 21.67 102.05 12.76
CA PHE A 187 21.45 101.28 11.54
C PHE A 187 21.03 99.84 11.88
N PHE A 188 21.78 99.19 12.77
CA PHE A 188 21.49 97.83 13.22
C PHE A 188 20.15 97.76 14.00
N ALA A 189 19.82 98.77 14.80
CA ALA A 189 18.54 98.86 15.48
C ALA A 189 17.36 98.99 14.50
N ALA A 190 17.51 99.78 13.44
CA ALA A 190 16.52 99.90 12.37
C ALA A 190 16.34 98.57 11.62
N PHE A 191 17.45 97.88 11.31
CA PHE A 191 17.42 96.56 10.65
C PHE A 191 16.68 95.52 11.49
N LYS A 192 16.98 95.43 12.79
CA LYS A 192 16.25 94.54 13.72
C LYS A 192 14.76 94.83 13.76
N LYS A 193 14.37 96.12 13.74
CA LYS A 193 12.95 96.51 13.73
C LYS A 193 12.24 96.11 12.43
N ALA A 194 12.93 96.17 11.30
CA ALA A 194 12.37 95.83 9.99
C ALA A 194 12.26 94.31 9.77
N HIS A 195 13.28 93.54 10.19
CA HIS A 195 13.38 92.12 9.85
C HIS A 195 13.13 91.18 11.03
N GLY A 196 13.14 91.66 12.27
CA GLY A 196 12.98 90.85 13.47
C GLY A 196 14.18 89.95 13.77
N VAL A 197 15.36 90.29 13.23
CA VAL A 197 16.58 89.48 13.30
C VAL A 197 17.66 90.23 14.06
N GLU A 198 18.46 89.49 14.82
CA GLU A 198 19.62 90.06 15.51
C GLU A 198 20.80 90.13 14.54
N ALA A 199 21.59 91.20 14.59
CA ALA A 199 22.75 91.38 13.72
C ALA A 199 23.90 92.07 14.45
N GLY A 200 25.12 91.79 14.02
CA GLY A 200 26.34 92.32 14.60
C GLY A 200 27.43 92.51 13.57
N LEU A 201 28.13 93.63 13.62
CA LEU A 201 29.33 93.87 12.83
C LEU A 201 30.54 93.93 13.74
N HIS A 202 31.55 93.13 13.40
CA HIS A 202 32.83 93.10 14.07
C HIS A 202 33.92 93.51 13.09
N VAL A 203 34.65 94.57 13.40
CA VAL A 203 35.72 95.11 12.55
C VAL A 203 37.07 94.61 13.04
N VAL A 204 38.01 94.40 12.13
CA VAL A 204 39.38 93.98 12.50
C VAL A 204 40.26 95.20 12.62
N ARG A 205 40.82 95.44 13.82
CA ARG A 205 41.80 96.51 14.09
C ARG A 205 43.02 95.91 14.77
N ASP A 206 44.21 96.17 14.23
CA ASP A 206 45.49 95.66 14.75
C ASP A 206 45.53 94.13 14.98
N GLY A 207 44.81 93.37 14.15
CA GLY A 207 44.72 91.92 14.23
C GLY A 207 43.74 91.39 15.29
N ALA A 208 43.02 92.27 16.01
CA ALA A 208 41.94 91.91 16.93
C ALA A 208 40.58 92.17 16.30
N ILE A 209 39.64 91.23 16.47
CA ILE A 209 38.23 91.39 16.09
C ILE A 209 37.53 92.17 17.21
N GLU A 210 37.15 93.41 16.92
CA GLU A 210 36.42 94.29 17.83
C GLU A 210 34.97 94.43 17.39
N THR A 211 34.02 94.33 18.33
CA THR A 211 32.61 94.59 18.05
C THR A 211 32.39 96.06 17.75
N PHE A 212 31.95 96.36 16.52
CA PHE A 212 31.63 97.72 16.10
C PHE A 212 30.21 98.12 16.51
N ALA A 213 29.23 97.27 16.20
CA ALA A 213 27.83 97.47 16.55
C ALA A 213 27.10 96.14 16.61
N MET A 214 26.17 95.97 17.55
CA MET A 214 25.32 94.80 17.66
C MET A 214 23.91 95.21 18.09
N THR A 215 22.93 94.40 17.69
CA THR A 215 21.52 94.57 18.08
C THR A 215 21.18 93.95 19.45
N LYS A 216 22.02 93.03 19.94
CA LYS A 216 21.83 92.32 21.20
C LYS A 216 23.16 91.92 21.83
N GLY A 217 23.39 92.41 23.05
CA GLY A 217 24.60 92.13 23.82
C GLY A 217 25.86 92.84 23.29
N ASP A 218 26.96 92.66 24.02
CA ASP A 218 28.26 93.28 23.69
C ASP A 218 29.30 92.25 23.19
N LYS A 219 28.91 90.97 23.14
CA LYS A 219 29.77 89.85 22.73
C LYS A 219 29.26 89.25 21.42
N PRO A 220 30.15 88.90 20.49
CA PRO A 220 29.76 88.21 19.26
C PRO A 220 28.94 86.94 19.53
N PHE A 221 28.02 86.62 18.62
CA PHE A 221 27.18 85.42 18.68
C PHE A 221 27.98 84.14 18.40
N LEU A 222 29.02 84.24 17.57
CA LEU A 222 29.94 83.14 17.29
C LEU A 222 31.24 83.22 18.10
N ASP A 223 31.89 82.06 18.28
CA ASP A 223 33.22 81.98 18.87
C ASP A 223 34.29 82.59 17.93
N THR A 224 35.38 83.06 18.52
CA THR A 224 36.46 83.78 17.79
C THR A 224 37.00 82.99 16.60
N ALA A 225 37.08 81.66 16.69
CA ALA A 225 37.54 80.81 15.58
C ALA A 225 36.59 80.87 14.38
N SER A 226 35.28 80.92 14.63
CA SER A 226 34.27 81.04 13.57
C SER A 226 34.29 82.43 12.94
N LEU A 227 34.43 83.49 13.75
CA LEU A 227 34.55 84.84 13.21
C LEU A 227 35.81 84.98 12.36
N GLN A 228 36.94 84.41 12.79
CA GLN A 228 38.15 84.41 11.97
C GLN A 228 37.93 83.67 10.64
N ALA A 229 37.30 82.50 10.67
CA ALA A 229 36.99 81.76 9.44
C ALA A 229 36.05 82.52 8.49
N ALA A 230 35.06 83.24 9.05
CA ALA A 230 34.18 84.12 8.29
C ALA A 230 34.95 85.29 7.66
N PHE A 231 35.86 85.92 8.41
CA PHE A 231 36.73 87.00 7.92
C PHE A 231 37.64 86.53 6.77
N ASP A 232 38.21 85.32 6.90
CA ASP A 232 39.07 84.70 5.89
C ASP A 232 38.28 84.28 4.61
N GLY A 233 36.95 84.46 4.60
CA GLY A 233 36.08 84.24 3.44
C GLY A 233 35.34 82.90 3.44
N THR A 234 35.28 82.19 4.57
CA THR A 234 34.46 80.97 4.71
C THR A 234 33.21 81.26 5.54
N PRO A 235 32.02 81.38 4.93
CA PRO A 235 30.78 81.62 5.66
C PRO A 235 30.56 80.58 6.75
N GLN A 236 30.20 81.05 7.95
CA GLN A 236 29.93 80.19 9.09
C GLN A 236 28.44 80.10 9.36
N TYR A 237 27.99 78.89 9.66
CA TYR A 237 26.63 78.62 10.11
C TYR A 237 26.70 77.74 11.36
N LYS A 238 26.14 78.20 12.48
CA LYS A 238 26.07 77.42 13.72
C LYS A 238 24.72 77.59 14.41
N ARG A 239 24.20 76.47 14.91
CA ARG A 239 23.16 76.43 15.94
C ARG A 239 23.83 76.69 17.29
N VAL A 240 23.45 77.78 17.96
CA VAL A 240 24.00 78.19 19.26
C VAL A 240 22.86 78.43 20.24
N GLU A 241 23.21 78.61 21.52
CA GLU A 241 22.26 79.01 22.54
C GLU A 241 22.68 80.37 23.06
N ILE A 242 21.82 81.38 22.89
CA ILE A 242 22.08 82.75 23.31
C ILE A 242 20.99 83.12 24.32
N ASP A 243 21.39 83.40 25.56
CA ASP A 243 20.50 83.73 26.68
C ASP A 243 19.37 82.70 26.92
N GLY A 244 19.67 81.40 26.74
CA GLY A 244 18.70 80.32 26.91
C GLY A 244 17.74 80.12 25.73
N LEU A 245 17.90 80.89 24.65
CA LEU A 245 17.15 80.71 23.41
C LEU A 245 18.00 79.95 22.39
N PRO A 246 17.45 78.89 21.77
CA PRO A 246 18.12 78.20 20.69
C PRO A 246 18.07 79.08 19.45
N MET A 247 19.23 79.59 19.04
CA MET A 247 19.40 80.46 17.90
C MET A 247 20.19 79.76 16.79
N VAL A 248 20.00 80.22 15.57
CA VAL A 248 20.86 79.93 14.43
C VAL A 248 21.56 81.20 14.02
N VAL A 249 22.86 81.12 13.78
CA VAL A 249 23.71 82.27 13.45
C VAL A 249 24.44 81.99 12.15
N TYR A 250 24.41 82.99 11.27
CA TYR A 250 25.17 83.04 10.03
C TYR A 250 26.14 84.21 10.10
N ALA A 251 27.41 83.98 9.74
CA ALA A 251 28.41 85.02 9.70
C ALA A 251 29.27 84.92 8.43
N GLU A 252 29.50 86.07 7.81
CA GLU A 252 30.29 86.18 6.58
C GLU A 252 31.03 87.52 6.54
N ARG A 253 32.09 87.60 5.73
CA ARG A 253 32.91 88.81 5.61
C ARG A 253 32.10 89.98 5.02
N LEU A 254 32.33 91.16 5.57
CA LEU A 254 31.88 92.44 5.01
C LEU A 254 33.07 93.15 4.37
N GLU A 255 32.87 93.70 3.18
CA GLU A 255 33.91 94.36 2.40
C GLU A 255 33.82 95.89 2.52
N ASP A 256 34.94 96.59 2.38
CA ASP A 256 35.03 98.05 2.33
C ASP A 256 34.73 98.60 0.92
N TYR A 257 34.87 99.92 0.74
CA TYR A 257 34.65 100.56 -0.57
C TYR A 257 35.53 100.03 -1.72
N ALA A 258 36.68 99.42 -1.42
CA ALA A 258 37.64 98.89 -2.38
C ALA A 258 37.52 97.37 -2.57
N GLY A 259 36.60 96.70 -1.86
CA GLY A 259 36.45 95.24 -1.85
C GLY A 259 37.42 94.53 -0.91
N ALA A 260 38.12 95.25 -0.03
CA ALA A 260 38.99 94.66 0.98
C ALA A 260 38.18 94.23 2.22
N PRO A 261 38.58 93.17 2.94
CA PRO A 261 37.85 92.69 4.10
C PRO A 261 37.88 93.73 5.23
N LEU A 262 36.71 94.25 5.57
CA LEU A 262 36.50 95.28 6.59
C LEU A 262 36.24 94.65 7.98
N GLY A 263 35.50 93.54 7.99
CA GLY A 263 35.03 92.89 9.20
C GLY A 263 34.14 91.69 8.91
N VAL A 264 33.47 91.20 9.94
CA VAL A 264 32.53 90.08 9.87
C VAL A 264 31.17 90.58 10.29
N LEU A 265 30.18 90.37 9.43
CA LEU A 265 28.79 90.63 9.73
C LEU A 265 28.13 89.30 10.11
N GLU A 266 27.56 89.24 11.30
CA GLU A 266 26.78 88.12 11.80
C GLU A 266 25.30 88.47 11.90
N VAL A 267 24.45 87.47 11.63
CA VAL A 267 23.00 87.55 11.63
C VAL A 267 22.46 86.34 12.38
N ALA A 268 21.53 86.54 13.32
CA ALA A 268 21.03 85.52 14.21
C ALA A 268 19.50 85.56 14.39
N LYS A 269 18.85 84.39 14.31
CA LYS A 269 17.40 84.20 14.45
C LYS A 269 17.06 83.00 15.34
N ASP A 270 15.92 83.01 16.04
CA ASP A 270 15.49 81.89 16.87
C ASP A 270 15.01 80.70 16.04
N ARG A 271 15.29 79.47 16.51
CA ARG A 271 14.83 78.23 15.85
C ARG A 271 13.63 77.57 16.52
N LEU A 272 12.87 78.31 17.32
CA LEU A 272 11.74 77.76 18.09
C LEU A 272 10.66 77.17 17.18
N HIS A 273 10.43 77.79 16.01
CA HIS A 273 9.47 77.28 15.02
C HIS A 273 9.87 75.90 14.47
N TYR A 274 11.16 75.71 14.17
CA TYR A 274 11.68 74.47 13.61
C TYR A 274 11.67 73.31 14.63
N LEU A 275 11.88 73.62 15.92
CA LEU A 275 11.79 72.63 17.00
C LEU A 275 10.37 72.08 17.21
N ASP A 276 9.32 72.89 17.03
CA ASP A 276 7.92 72.42 17.13
C ASP A 276 7.55 71.51 15.94
N VAL A 277 8.08 71.79 14.75
CA VAL A 277 7.89 70.93 13.56
C VAL A 277 8.52 69.54 13.77
N GLU A 278 9.74 69.49 14.33
CA GLU A 278 10.44 68.24 14.65
C GLU A 278 9.69 67.39 15.69
N ALA A 279 9.17 68.01 16.74
CA ALA A 279 8.41 67.34 17.79
C ALA A 279 7.09 66.73 17.28
N ARG A 280 6.36 67.43 16.39
CA ARG A 280 5.11 66.91 15.82
C ARG A 280 5.34 65.72 14.87
N ALA A 281 6.41 65.77 14.08
CA ALA A 281 6.75 64.69 13.14
C ALA A 281 7.11 63.38 13.88
N THR A 282 7.85 63.47 14.98
CA THR A 282 8.21 62.30 15.79
C THR A 282 6.98 61.66 16.45
N GLN A 283 6.03 62.46 16.96
CA GLN A 283 4.79 61.94 17.56
C GLN A 283 3.90 61.22 16.54
N GLN A 284 3.77 61.76 15.31
CA GLN A 284 2.99 61.12 14.25
C GLN A 284 3.60 59.78 13.81
N ALA A 285 4.93 59.70 13.74
CA ALA A 285 5.62 58.46 13.37
C ALA A 285 5.36 57.31 14.38
N TRP A 286 5.34 57.61 15.68
CA TRP A 286 5.02 56.62 16.73
C TRP A 286 3.58 56.10 16.66
N LEU A 287 2.61 56.98 16.38
CA LEU A 287 1.19 56.59 16.26
C LEU A 287 0.96 55.63 15.07
N ILE A 288 1.56 55.92 13.92
CA ILE A 288 1.46 55.08 12.72
C ILE A 288 2.09 53.69 13.00
N GLY A 289 3.25 53.65 13.66
CA GLY A 289 3.90 52.39 14.02
C GLY A 289 3.05 51.50 14.93
N ALA A 290 2.39 52.09 15.94
CA ALA A 290 1.51 51.34 16.85
C ALA A 290 0.27 50.74 16.13
N LEU A 291 -0.33 51.49 15.21
CA LEU A 291 -1.48 51.03 14.41
C LEU A 291 -1.12 49.86 13.49
N MET A 292 0.04 49.90 12.82
CA MET A 292 0.48 48.79 11.96
C MET A 292 0.71 47.50 12.77
N LEU A 293 1.26 47.63 13.99
CA LEU A 293 1.51 46.49 14.86
C LEU A 293 0.19 45.82 15.29
N LEU A 294 -0.81 46.59 15.71
CA LEU A 294 -2.13 46.06 16.07
C LEU A 294 -2.83 45.37 14.89
N PHE A 295 -2.79 45.98 13.70
CA PHE A 295 -3.39 45.40 12.50
C PHE A 295 -2.75 44.06 12.11
N SER A 296 -1.42 43.98 12.20
CA SER A 296 -0.69 42.73 11.91
C SER A 296 -1.04 41.59 12.88
N LEU A 297 -1.17 41.90 14.17
CA LEU A 297 -1.52 40.93 15.20
C LEU A 297 -2.93 40.37 15.00
N MET A 298 -3.88 41.23 14.58
CA MET A 298 -5.25 40.82 14.28
C MET A 298 -5.31 39.81 13.12
N ILE A 299 -4.62 40.08 12.01
CA ILE A 299 -4.57 39.18 10.84
C ILE A 299 -3.94 37.83 11.21
N ALA A 300 -2.85 37.86 11.98
CA ALA A 300 -2.15 36.66 12.42
C ALA A 300 -3.05 35.76 13.29
N ILE A 301 -3.87 36.33 14.19
CA ILE A 301 -4.80 35.57 15.03
C ILE A 301 -5.96 34.97 14.22
N LEU A 302 -6.51 35.72 13.27
CA LEU A 302 -7.62 35.26 12.43
C LEU A 302 -7.22 34.05 11.57
N THR A 303 -6.09 34.15 10.88
CA THR A 303 -5.55 33.08 10.03
C THR A 303 -5.17 31.83 10.85
N ALA A 304 -4.52 32.02 12.00
CA ALA A 304 -4.19 30.95 12.95
C ALA A 304 -5.41 30.14 13.39
N ARG A 305 -6.53 30.81 13.73
CA ARG A 305 -7.76 30.14 14.19
C ARG A 305 -8.42 29.32 13.09
N VAL A 306 -8.44 29.80 11.86
CA VAL A 306 -9.04 29.10 10.71
C VAL A 306 -8.25 27.83 10.37
N LEU A 307 -6.91 27.91 10.29
CA LEU A 307 -6.06 26.76 10.01
C LEU A 307 -6.13 25.72 11.14
N ALA A 308 -6.05 26.15 12.40
CA ALA A 308 -6.07 25.22 13.54
C ALA A 308 -7.35 24.37 13.60
N ARG A 309 -8.52 24.98 13.35
CA ARG A 309 -9.80 24.22 13.34
C ARG A 309 -9.85 23.18 12.23
N ARG A 310 -9.34 23.49 11.04
CA ARG A 310 -9.38 22.58 9.88
C ARG A 310 -8.38 21.42 10.06
N ILE A 311 -7.18 21.70 10.58
CA ILE A 311 -6.20 20.66 10.95
C ILE A 311 -6.77 19.72 12.02
N LEU A 312 -7.44 20.25 13.05
CA LEU A 312 -8.03 19.42 14.10
C LEU A 312 -9.14 18.50 13.57
N ARG A 313 -9.97 18.93 12.61
CA ARG A 313 -10.98 18.05 11.99
C ARG A 313 -10.35 16.90 11.20
N VAL A 314 -9.30 17.17 10.42
CA VAL A 314 -8.58 16.12 9.68
C VAL A 314 -7.89 15.17 10.66
N SER A 315 -7.26 15.70 11.72
CA SER A 315 -6.64 14.90 12.78
C SER A 315 -7.64 14.02 13.54
N ASP A 316 -8.82 14.53 13.86
CA ASP A 316 -9.87 13.77 14.54
C ASP A 316 -10.38 12.63 13.63
N GLY A 317 -10.61 12.93 12.34
CA GLY A 317 -10.98 11.93 11.36
C GLY A 317 -9.93 10.83 11.19
N LEU A 318 -8.64 11.19 11.13
CA LEU A 318 -7.53 10.23 11.13
C LEU A 318 -7.49 9.37 12.39
N ASN A 319 -7.70 9.97 13.57
CA ASN A 319 -7.77 9.23 14.83
C ASN A 319 -8.94 8.24 14.87
N ARG A 320 -10.10 8.61 14.30
CA ARG A 320 -11.24 7.67 14.18
C ARG A 320 -10.89 6.48 13.29
N VAL A 321 -10.28 6.71 12.14
CA VAL A 321 -9.82 5.63 11.23
C VAL A 321 -8.76 4.76 11.91
N ALA A 322 -7.80 5.37 12.61
CA ALA A 322 -6.76 4.65 13.36
C ALA A 322 -7.34 3.84 14.53
N GLY A 323 -8.43 4.30 15.14
CA GLY A 323 -9.18 3.59 16.18
C GLY A 323 -10.13 2.51 15.64
N GLY A 324 -10.09 2.20 14.34
CA GLY A 324 -10.92 1.17 13.72
C GLY A 324 -12.31 1.64 13.28
N ASN A 325 -12.68 2.91 13.49
CA ASN A 325 -13.97 3.42 13.03
C ASN A 325 -13.90 3.84 11.56
N LEU A 326 -14.51 3.01 10.71
CA LEU A 326 -14.51 3.18 9.26
C LEU A 326 -15.85 3.70 8.73
N THR A 327 -16.79 4.13 9.59
CA THR A 327 -18.16 4.50 9.17
C THR A 327 -18.31 5.96 8.75
N GLY A 328 -17.59 6.89 9.39
CA GLY A 328 -17.74 8.34 9.17
C GLY A 328 -16.74 8.93 8.18
N GLU A 329 -17.22 9.75 7.24
CA GLU A 329 -16.36 10.51 6.33
C GLU A 329 -15.79 11.79 6.98
N ILE A 330 -14.63 12.21 6.51
CA ILE A 330 -14.04 13.49 6.87
C ILE A 330 -14.53 14.52 5.86
N GLU A 331 -15.56 15.29 6.25
CA GLU A 331 -16.07 16.39 5.43
C GLU A 331 -15.24 17.66 5.64
N LEU A 332 -14.38 17.96 4.67
CA LEU A 332 -13.63 19.20 4.62
C LEU A 332 -13.87 19.90 3.27
N GLN A 333 -14.67 20.97 3.28
CA GLN A 333 -14.91 21.79 2.09
C GLN A 333 -13.69 22.68 1.81
N GLY A 334 -13.17 22.65 0.58
CA GLY A 334 -12.03 23.46 0.15
C GLY A 334 -11.37 22.93 -1.13
N ARG A 335 -10.40 23.68 -1.65
CA ARG A 335 -9.53 23.29 -2.78
C ARG A 335 -8.04 23.37 -2.41
N ASP A 336 -7.76 23.40 -1.11
CA ASP A 336 -6.41 23.49 -0.54
C ASP A 336 -5.90 22.10 -0.13
N GLU A 337 -4.65 22.06 0.31
CA GLU A 337 -3.90 20.86 0.68
C GLU A 337 -4.58 20.09 1.83
N LEU A 338 -5.32 20.77 2.71
CA LEU A 338 -6.07 20.13 3.79
C LEU A 338 -7.32 19.41 3.28
N ALA A 339 -8.00 19.98 2.28
CA ALA A 339 -9.13 19.32 1.63
C ALA A 339 -8.68 18.09 0.81
N GLU A 340 -7.54 18.19 0.11
CA GLU A 340 -6.94 17.05 -0.57
C GLU A 340 -6.55 15.93 0.41
N LEU A 341 -5.93 16.28 1.54
CA LEU A 341 -5.58 15.32 2.59
C LEU A 341 -6.82 14.61 3.17
N ALA A 342 -7.93 15.33 3.36
CA ALA A 342 -9.19 14.73 3.78
C ALA A 342 -9.73 13.72 2.74
N GLN A 343 -9.67 14.05 1.44
CA GLN A 343 -10.08 13.13 0.37
C GLN A 343 -9.19 11.88 0.28
N VAL A 344 -7.86 12.04 0.37
CA VAL A 344 -6.92 10.90 0.41
C VAL A 344 -7.23 10.00 1.60
N THR A 345 -7.49 10.59 2.76
CA THR A 345 -7.86 9.85 3.98
C THR A 345 -9.19 9.10 3.80
N ASN A 346 -10.20 9.71 3.18
CA ASN A 346 -11.47 9.03 2.87
C ASN A 346 -11.29 7.86 1.89
N ARG A 347 -10.42 8.01 0.87
CA ARG A 347 -10.08 6.88 -0.04
C ARG A 347 -9.39 5.74 0.71
N MET A 348 -8.48 6.05 1.64
CA MET A 348 -7.84 5.06 2.50
C MET A 348 -8.88 4.35 3.40
N ARG A 349 -9.75 5.10 4.07
CA ARG A 349 -10.86 4.58 4.88
C ARG A 349 -11.73 3.62 4.05
N HIS A 350 -12.15 4.02 2.86
CA HIS A 350 -13.02 3.20 2.01
C HIS A 350 -12.35 1.89 1.58
N ARG A 351 -11.05 1.92 1.24
CA ARG A 351 -10.28 0.70 0.94
C ARG A 351 -10.14 -0.20 2.16
N LEU A 352 -9.86 0.36 3.34
CA LEU A 352 -9.81 -0.41 4.58
C LEU A 352 -11.17 -1.04 4.90
N HIS A 353 -12.26 -0.30 4.73
CA HIS A 353 -13.62 -0.81 4.92
C HIS A 353 -13.88 -2.01 4.02
N GLY A 354 -13.59 -1.89 2.71
CA GLY A 354 -13.76 -3.00 1.76
C GLY A 354 -12.91 -4.22 2.11
N LEU A 355 -11.65 -4.03 2.54
CA LEU A 355 -10.77 -5.12 2.96
C LEU A 355 -11.30 -5.83 4.21
N VAL A 356 -11.72 -5.08 5.24
CA VAL A 356 -12.29 -5.66 6.48
C VAL A 356 -13.57 -6.43 6.15
N SER A 357 -14.48 -5.87 5.36
CA SER A 357 -15.71 -6.56 4.94
C SER A 357 -15.43 -7.85 4.17
N GLN A 358 -14.43 -7.84 3.28
CA GLN A 358 -14.03 -9.04 2.53
C GLN A 358 -13.46 -10.11 3.47
N VAL A 359 -12.60 -9.73 4.42
CA VAL A 359 -12.01 -10.66 5.39
C VAL A 359 -13.09 -11.25 6.31
N GLU A 360 -14.11 -10.48 6.71
CA GLU A 360 -15.25 -11.01 7.46
C GLU A 360 -16.05 -12.05 6.65
N ALA A 361 -16.31 -11.77 5.37
CA ALA A 361 -17.00 -12.69 4.48
C ALA A 361 -16.19 -13.98 4.27
N ASP A 362 -14.89 -13.86 3.99
CA ASP A 362 -13.97 -14.99 3.80
C ASP A 362 -13.87 -15.84 5.08
N ALA A 363 -13.79 -15.21 6.26
CA ALA A 363 -13.81 -15.91 7.54
C ALA A 363 -15.12 -16.69 7.74
N ALA A 364 -16.28 -16.11 7.41
CA ALA A 364 -17.56 -16.80 7.49
C ALA A 364 -17.66 -17.99 6.51
N SER A 365 -17.12 -17.86 5.30
CA SER A 365 -17.00 -18.96 4.35
C SER A 365 -16.10 -20.08 4.87
N VAL A 366 -14.94 -19.75 5.46
CA VAL A 366 -14.04 -20.73 6.09
C VAL A 366 -14.72 -21.47 7.24
N LEU A 367 -15.49 -20.77 8.07
CA LEU A 367 -16.27 -21.39 9.16
C LEU A 367 -17.31 -22.38 8.62
N THR A 368 -17.99 -22.02 7.54
CA THR A 368 -19.00 -22.87 6.90
C THR A 368 -18.35 -24.12 6.32
N ALA A 369 -17.26 -23.96 5.56
CA ALA A 369 -16.49 -25.07 5.02
C ALA A 369 -15.94 -25.99 6.13
N ALA A 370 -15.44 -25.44 7.23
CA ALA A 370 -14.97 -26.22 8.37
C ALA A 370 -16.09 -27.06 9.02
N ARG A 371 -17.31 -26.52 9.11
CA ARG A 371 -18.48 -27.26 9.60
C ARG A 371 -18.90 -28.38 8.66
N GLU A 372 -18.92 -28.12 7.36
CA GLU A 372 -19.21 -29.14 6.34
C GLU A 372 -18.17 -30.26 6.36
N ILE A 373 -16.88 -29.92 6.49
CA ILE A 373 -15.80 -30.89 6.67
C ILE A 373 -16.02 -31.72 7.94
N SER A 374 -16.36 -31.09 9.06
CA SER A 374 -16.63 -31.80 10.32
C SER A 374 -17.78 -32.80 10.17
N GLN A 375 -18.87 -32.41 9.49
CA GLN A 375 -19.99 -33.32 9.24
C GLN A 375 -19.61 -34.47 8.32
N ALA A 376 -18.81 -34.22 7.27
CA ALA A 376 -18.29 -35.25 6.38
C ALA A 376 -17.36 -36.23 7.11
N VAL A 377 -16.52 -35.73 8.02
CA VAL A 377 -15.63 -36.52 8.89
C VAL A 377 -16.44 -37.48 9.78
N ASP A 378 -17.54 -37.02 10.39
CA ASP A 378 -18.40 -37.88 11.20
C ASP A 378 -19.03 -39.02 10.37
N GLY A 379 -19.50 -38.70 9.16
CA GLY A 379 -20.01 -39.71 8.22
C GLY A 379 -18.94 -40.72 7.79
N GLN A 380 -17.71 -40.25 7.54
CA GLN A 380 -16.57 -41.11 7.18
C GLN A 380 -16.13 -42.01 8.34
N ALA A 381 -16.16 -41.50 9.59
CA ALA A 381 -15.87 -42.29 10.78
C ALA A 381 -16.85 -43.46 10.95
N ALA A 382 -18.16 -43.19 10.78
CA ALA A 382 -19.20 -44.21 10.83
C ALA A 382 -18.99 -45.28 9.74
N THR A 383 -18.67 -44.84 8.51
CA THR A 383 -18.40 -45.74 7.38
C THR A 383 -17.17 -46.62 7.62
N SER A 384 -16.09 -46.06 8.17
CA SER A 384 -14.87 -46.82 8.51
C SER A 384 -15.14 -47.86 9.61
N SER A 385 -15.94 -47.52 10.62
CA SER A 385 -16.37 -48.45 11.66
C SER A 385 -17.19 -49.61 11.08
N GLN A 386 -18.18 -49.30 10.23
CA GLN A 386 -19.01 -50.32 9.58
C GLN A 386 -18.19 -51.23 8.66
N MET A 387 -17.22 -50.67 7.92
CA MET A 387 -16.29 -51.46 7.11
C MET A 387 -15.49 -52.44 7.97
N SER A 388 -15.03 -52.04 9.15
CA SER A 388 -14.32 -52.94 10.07
C SER A 388 -15.18 -54.12 10.49
N THR A 389 -16.46 -53.90 10.80
CA THR A 389 -17.41 -54.96 11.16
C THR A 389 -17.64 -55.90 9.99
N SER A 390 -17.92 -55.36 8.79
CA SER A 390 -18.13 -56.18 7.59
C SER A 390 -16.90 -57.01 7.23
N VAL A 391 -15.70 -56.46 7.37
CA VAL A 391 -14.46 -57.20 7.12
C VAL A 391 -14.28 -58.34 8.13
N SER A 392 -14.65 -58.13 9.40
CA SER A 392 -14.63 -59.19 10.41
C SER A 392 -15.60 -60.32 10.07
N GLU A 393 -16.82 -60.00 9.62
CA GLU A 393 -17.81 -60.99 9.18
C GLU A 393 -17.33 -61.78 7.95
N ILE A 394 -16.80 -61.09 6.93
CA ILE A 394 -16.27 -61.75 5.74
C ILE A 394 -15.07 -62.64 6.11
N THR A 395 -14.22 -62.21 7.04
CA THR A 395 -13.10 -63.04 7.51
C THR A 395 -13.60 -64.33 8.15
N SER A 396 -14.59 -64.24 9.05
CA SER A 396 -15.20 -65.42 9.69
C SER A 396 -15.81 -66.37 8.67
N THR A 397 -16.54 -65.85 7.69
CA THR A 397 -17.14 -66.69 6.63
C THR A 397 -16.08 -67.36 5.74
N MET A 398 -14.95 -66.70 5.47
CA MET A 398 -13.85 -67.29 4.71
C MET A 398 -13.10 -68.38 5.50
N GLU A 399 -12.96 -68.21 6.82
CA GLU A 399 -12.42 -69.25 7.70
C GLU A 399 -13.33 -70.49 7.71
N GLU A 400 -14.64 -70.29 7.82
CA GLU A 400 -15.65 -71.37 7.75
C GLU A 400 -15.64 -72.05 6.38
N LEU A 401 -15.55 -71.28 5.29
CA LEU A 401 -15.45 -71.81 3.92
C LEU A 401 -14.19 -72.66 3.74
N SER A 402 -13.05 -72.23 4.29
CA SER A 402 -11.80 -72.99 4.25
C SER A 402 -11.90 -74.29 5.05
N ALA A 403 -12.55 -74.28 6.21
CA ALA A 403 -12.80 -75.47 7.02
C ALA A 403 -13.72 -76.47 6.30
N SER A 404 -14.84 -75.98 5.75
CA SER A 404 -15.78 -76.78 4.95
C SER A 404 -15.12 -77.40 3.72
N SER A 405 -14.29 -76.62 3.02
CA SER A 405 -13.47 -77.13 1.93
C SER A 405 -12.50 -78.23 2.41
N GLY A 406 -11.90 -78.08 3.58
CA GLY A 406 -11.10 -79.15 4.20
C GLY A 406 -11.88 -80.47 4.34
N GLN A 407 -13.11 -80.40 4.83
CA GLN A 407 -13.98 -81.58 5.00
C GLN A 407 -14.41 -82.19 3.66
N ILE A 408 -14.75 -81.38 2.65
CA ILE A 408 -15.12 -81.88 1.31
C ILE A 408 -13.95 -82.63 0.67
N ALA A 409 -12.71 -82.16 0.84
CA ALA A 409 -11.53 -82.86 0.34
C ALA A 409 -11.32 -84.22 1.03
N GLU A 410 -11.55 -84.29 2.35
CA GLU A 410 -11.49 -85.54 3.12
C GLU A 410 -12.59 -86.53 2.67
N TYR A 411 -13.83 -86.06 2.52
CA TYR A 411 -14.93 -86.89 2.02
C TYR A 411 -14.67 -87.38 0.60
N SER A 412 -14.09 -86.55 -0.27
CA SER A 412 -13.69 -86.97 -1.62
C SER A 412 -12.65 -88.09 -1.57
N GLY A 413 -11.68 -88.02 -0.65
CA GLY A 413 -10.72 -89.10 -0.40
C GLY A 413 -11.40 -90.40 0.05
N SER A 414 -12.40 -90.31 0.93
CA SER A 414 -13.20 -91.47 1.35
C SER A 414 -13.99 -92.09 0.19
N VAL A 415 -14.58 -91.27 -0.69
CA VAL A 415 -15.28 -91.74 -1.90
C VAL A 415 -14.33 -92.47 -2.83
N VAL A 416 -13.10 -91.97 -3.03
CA VAL A 416 -12.06 -92.67 -3.82
C VAL A 416 -11.79 -94.06 -3.25
N GLU A 417 -11.62 -94.21 -1.93
CA GLU A 417 -11.33 -95.53 -1.35
C GLU A 417 -12.53 -96.48 -1.41
N VAL A 418 -13.76 -95.98 -1.25
CA VAL A 418 -14.98 -96.78 -1.47
C VAL A 418 -15.08 -97.22 -2.92
N ALA A 419 -14.90 -96.29 -3.87
CA ALA A 419 -14.95 -96.59 -5.30
C ALA A 419 -13.87 -97.60 -5.71
N ARG A 420 -12.66 -97.48 -5.17
CA ARG A 420 -11.57 -98.45 -5.38
C ARG A 420 -11.94 -99.85 -4.89
N ARG A 421 -12.51 -99.97 -3.69
CA ARG A 421 -12.99 -101.27 -3.16
C ARG A 421 -14.12 -101.85 -4.01
N THR A 422 -15.04 -101.02 -4.49
CA THR A 422 -16.11 -101.45 -5.41
C THR A 422 -15.53 -101.92 -6.74
N TYR A 423 -14.57 -101.19 -7.32
CA TYR A 423 -13.88 -101.57 -8.54
C TYR A 423 -13.21 -102.95 -8.40
N ASP A 424 -12.42 -103.16 -7.35
CA ASP A 424 -11.72 -104.42 -7.11
C ASP A 424 -12.70 -105.58 -6.87
N GLY A 425 -13.76 -105.35 -6.07
CA GLY A 425 -14.78 -106.35 -5.79
C GLY A 425 -15.60 -106.74 -7.02
N SER A 426 -16.02 -105.75 -7.82
CA SER A 426 -16.75 -105.98 -9.07
C SER A 426 -15.89 -106.66 -10.13
N ARG A 427 -14.59 -106.32 -10.22
CA ARG A 427 -13.64 -106.98 -11.12
C ARG A 427 -13.45 -108.45 -10.77
N GLN A 428 -13.21 -108.75 -9.48
CA GLN A 428 -13.10 -110.13 -9.00
C GLN A 428 -14.40 -110.91 -9.22
N GLY A 429 -15.56 -110.27 -8.99
CA GLY A 429 -16.86 -110.85 -9.28
C GLY A 429 -17.03 -111.18 -10.77
N SER A 430 -16.65 -110.27 -11.67
CA SER A 430 -16.75 -110.46 -13.12
C SER A 430 -15.88 -111.64 -13.57
N GLU A 431 -14.64 -111.73 -13.08
CA GLU A 431 -13.74 -112.86 -13.32
C GLU A 431 -14.34 -114.20 -12.83
N ALA A 432 -14.93 -114.22 -11.63
CA ALA A 432 -15.60 -115.41 -11.08
C ALA A 432 -16.83 -115.83 -11.92
N MET A 433 -17.60 -114.86 -12.41
CA MET A 433 -18.75 -115.13 -13.28
C MET A 433 -18.35 -115.65 -14.65
N GLN A 434 -17.26 -115.14 -15.24
CA GLN A 434 -16.70 -115.69 -16.49
C GLN A 434 -16.26 -117.15 -16.31
N GLN A 435 -15.63 -117.48 -15.18
CA GLN A 435 -15.29 -118.87 -14.85
C GLN A 435 -16.55 -119.75 -14.71
N LEU A 436 -17.61 -119.23 -14.06
CA LEU A 436 -18.87 -119.94 -13.92
C LEU A 436 -19.55 -120.20 -15.27
N VAL A 437 -19.56 -119.21 -16.18
CA VAL A 437 -20.06 -119.39 -17.56
C VAL A 437 -19.30 -120.51 -18.27
N GLY A 438 -17.95 -120.52 -18.15
CA GLY A 438 -17.13 -121.59 -18.72
C GLY A 438 -17.44 -122.97 -18.15
N LYS A 439 -17.72 -123.06 -16.84
CA LYS A 439 -18.11 -124.31 -16.17
C LYS A 439 -19.53 -124.76 -16.54
N MET A 440 -20.47 -123.84 -16.69
CA MET A 440 -21.83 -124.16 -17.18
C MET A 440 -21.80 -124.69 -18.61
N GLU A 441 -20.92 -124.17 -19.46
CA GLU A 441 -20.72 -124.67 -20.82
C GLU A 441 -20.10 -126.08 -20.86
N GLU A 442 -19.27 -126.44 -19.87
CA GLU A 442 -18.79 -127.82 -19.66
C GLU A 442 -19.97 -128.73 -19.25
N ILE A 443 -20.76 -128.33 -18.25
CA ILE A 443 -21.95 -129.09 -17.81
C ILE A 443 -22.96 -129.27 -18.94
N ARG A 444 -23.17 -128.24 -19.77
CA ARG A 444 -24.04 -128.29 -20.95
C ARG A 444 -23.58 -129.37 -21.93
N ARG A 445 -22.28 -129.43 -22.22
CA ARG A 445 -21.68 -130.45 -23.11
C ARG A 445 -21.80 -131.86 -22.52
N ASP A 446 -21.54 -132.03 -21.23
CA ASP A 446 -21.66 -133.33 -20.54
C ASP A 446 -23.10 -133.84 -20.51
N ASN A 447 -24.07 -132.95 -20.29
CA ASN A 447 -25.50 -133.29 -20.35
C ASN A 447 -25.94 -133.68 -21.77
N GLN A 448 -25.48 -132.95 -22.79
CA GLN A 448 -25.73 -133.30 -24.19
C GLN A 448 -25.12 -134.65 -24.58
N HIS A 449 -23.91 -134.95 -24.09
CA HIS A 449 -23.28 -136.24 -24.29
C HIS A 449 -24.09 -137.37 -23.61
N SER A 450 -24.49 -137.16 -22.35
CA SER A 450 -25.28 -138.12 -21.58
C SER A 450 -26.64 -138.40 -22.24
N LEU A 451 -27.33 -137.36 -22.72
CA LEU A 451 -28.57 -137.49 -23.49
C LEU A 451 -28.38 -138.39 -24.72
N LYS A 452 -27.28 -138.22 -25.46
CA LYS A 452 -26.97 -139.05 -26.62
C LYS A 452 -26.76 -140.52 -26.25
N GLU A 453 -26.04 -140.80 -25.17
CA GLU A 453 -25.82 -142.17 -24.67
C GLU A 453 -27.13 -142.82 -24.18
N ILE A 454 -27.99 -142.06 -23.48
CA ILE A 454 -29.30 -142.53 -23.03
C ILE A 454 -30.21 -142.90 -24.22
N VAL A 455 -30.21 -142.07 -25.27
CA VAL A 455 -30.98 -142.35 -26.49
C VAL A 455 -30.45 -143.59 -27.22
N ASP A 456 -29.12 -143.77 -27.30
CA ASP A 456 -28.52 -144.98 -27.87
C ASP A 456 -28.87 -146.23 -27.04
N LEU A 457 -28.82 -146.15 -25.72
CA LEU A 457 -29.27 -147.22 -24.82
C LEU A 457 -30.75 -147.55 -25.02
N GLY A 458 -31.60 -146.53 -25.25
CA GLY A 458 -33.00 -146.70 -25.61
C GLY A 458 -33.20 -147.51 -26.89
N SER A 459 -32.40 -147.20 -27.93
CA SER A 459 -32.41 -147.95 -29.19
C SER A 459 -31.99 -149.41 -28.99
N LYS A 460 -30.90 -149.66 -28.25
CA LYS A 460 -30.43 -151.03 -27.95
C LYS A 460 -31.44 -151.82 -27.13
N SER A 461 -32.09 -151.18 -26.15
CA SER A 461 -33.14 -151.80 -25.34
C SER A 461 -34.36 -152.21 -26.19
N LYS A 462 -34.76 -151.37 -27.16
CA LYS A 462 -35.82 -151.70 -28.12
C LYS A 462 -35.44 -152.87 -29.03
N GLU A 463 -34.17 -152.96 -29.43
CA GLU A 463 -33.65 -154.08 -30.20
C GLU A 463 -33.70 -155.40 -29.40
N ILE A 464 -33.37 -155.36 -28.10
CA ILE A 464 -33.50 -156.51 -27.19
C ILE A 464 -34.97 -156.93 -27.05
N SER A 465 -35.92 -155.99 -26.86
CA SER A 465 -37.36 -156.33 -26.82
C SER A 465 -37.80 -157.09 -28.08
N ARG A 466 -37.36 -156.64 -29.26
CA ARG A 466 -37.66 -157.30 -30.53
C ARG A 466 -37.07 -158.72 -30.60
N ILE A 467 -35.85 -158.91 -30.09
CA ILE A 467 -35.24 -160.24 -30.01
C ILE A 467 -36.05 -161.13 -29.05
N MET A 468 -36.49 -160.61 -27.91
CA MET A 468 -37.31 -161.39 -26.96
C MET A 468 -38.64 -161.83 -27.58
N GLU A 469 -39.34 -160.97 -28.32
CA GLU A 469 -40.55 -161.34 -29.07
C GLU A 469 -40.32 -162.48 -30.08
N ILE A 470 -39.17 -162.47 -30.77
CA ILE A 470 -38.78 -163.53 -31.69
C ILE A 470 -38.52 -164.84 -30.93
N ILE A 471 -37.78 -164.80 -29.82
CA ILE A 471 -37.50 -166.01 -29.01
C ILE A 471 -38.80 -166.57 -28.43
N ASP A 472 -39.69 -165.72 -27.94
CA ASP A 472 -41.00 -166.11 -27.41
C ASP A 472 -41.84 -166.82 -28.49
N THR A 473 -41.87 -166.26 -29.70
CA THR A 473 -42.52 -166.87 -30.87
C THR A 473 -41.90 -168.24 -31.22
N VAL A 474 -40.56 -168.34 -31.18
CA VAL A 474 -39.84 -169.60 -31.44
C VAL A 474 -40.12 -170.63 -30.34
N ALA A 475 -40.21 -170.22 -29.08
CA ALA A 475 -40.54 -171.09 -27.96
C ALA A 475 -41.98 -171.62 -28.08
N ASP A 476 -42.94 -170.76 -28.43
CA ASP A 476 -44.34 -171.15 -28.70
C ASP A 476 -44.46 -172.10 -29.89
N GLN A 477 -43.72 -171.85 -30.98
CA GLN A 477 -43.63 -172.78 -32.10
C GLN A 477 -43.01 -174.12 -31.68
N THR A 478 -41.95 -174.10 -30.88
CA THR A 478 -41.28 -175.30 -30.35
C THR A 478 -42.22 -176.09 -29.44
N LYS A 479 -43.01 -175.40 -28.62
CA LYS A 479 -44.06 -175.98 -27.76
C LYS A 479 -45.16 -176.67 -28.57
N LEU A 480 -45.58 -176.07 -29.68
CA LEU A 480 -46.52 -176.67 -30.62
C LEU A 480 -45.93 -177.91 -31.33
N ILE A 481 -44.68 -177.82 -31.78
CA ILE A 481 -43.96 -178.96 -32.39
C ILE A 481 -43.83 -180.11 -31.39
N ALA A 482 -43.43 -179.81 -30.16
CA ALA A 482 -43.29 -180.78 -29.08
C ALA A 482 -44.63 -181.41 -28.69
N PHE A 483 -45.72 -180.63 -28.69
CA PHE A 483 -47.06 -181.13 -28.48
C PHE A 483 -47.51 -182.09 -29.59
N ASN A 484 -47.29 -181.73 -30.86
CA ASN A 484 -47.59 -182.59 -32.00
C ASN A 484 -46.75 -183.88 -31.97
N ALA A 485 -45.46 -183.78 -31.61
CA ALA A 485 -44.58 -184.94 -31.46
C ALA A 485 -45.01 -185.85 -30.29
N ALA A 486 -45.48 -185.28 -29.17
CA ALA A 486 -46.01 -186.04 -28.04
C ALA A 486 -47.33 -186.75 -28.41
N LEU A 487 -48.18 -186.10 -29.21
CA LEU A 487 -49.41 -186.67 -29.75
C LEU A 487 -49.10 -187.86 -30.67
N GLU A 488 -48.15 -187.71 -31.59
CA GLU A 488 -47.72 -188.77 -32.53
C GLU A 488 -47.04 -189.95 -31.80
N ALA A 489 -46.24 -189.64 -30.76
CA ALA A 489 -45.64 -190.66 -29.90
C ALA A 489 -46.68 -191.46 -29.09
N ALA A 490 -47.78 -190.82 -28.67
CA ALA A 490 -48.90 -191.51 -28.02
C ALA A 490 -49.71 -192.37 -29.01
N SER A 491 -49.85 -191.90 -30.26
CA SER A 491 -50.45 -192.62 -31.40
C SER A 491 -49.69 -193.92 -31.74
N ALA A 492 -48.35 -193.90 -31.70
CA ALA A 492 -47.48 -195.03 -32.03
C ALA A 492 -47.36 -196.13 -30.95
N GLY A 493 -48.11 -196.06 -29.84
CA GLY A 493 -48.14 -197.10 -28.80
C GLY A 493 -46.78 -197.40 -28.15
N GLU A 494 -46.42 -198.68 -28.00
CA GLU A 494 -45.21 -199.08 -27.25
C GLU A 494 -43.89 -198.63 -27.91
N ALA A 495 -43.86 -198.49 -29.24
CA ALA A 495 -42.68 -198.01 -29.98
C ALA A 495 -42.41 -196.51 -29.77
N GLY A 496 -43.46 -195.72 -29.49
CA GLY A 496 -43.39 -194.26 -29.31
C GLY A 496 -42.97 -193.80 -27.90
N LYS A 497 -42.94 -194.70 -26.90
CA LYS A 497 -42.70 -194.36 -25.48
C LYS A 497 -41.44 -193.53 -25.23
N ARG A 498 -40.32 -193.86 -25.88
CA ARG A 498 -39.05 -193.09 -25.74
C ARG A 498 -39.12 -191.73 -26.43
N PHE A 499 -39.81 -191.63 -27.57
CA PHE A 499 -40.04 -190.36 -28.27
C PHE A 499 -40.98 -189.43 -27.49
N GLY A 500 -42.01 -189.97 -26.83
CA GLY A 500 -42.94 -189.18 -26.02
C GLY A 500 -42.28 -188.51 -24.82
N VAL A 501 -41.31 -189.18 -24.17
CA VAL A 501 -40.52 -188.58 -23.07
C VAL A 501 -39.67 -187.42 -23.58
N VAL A 502 -39.02 -187.56 -24.74
CA VAL A 502 -38.24 -186.47 -25.35
C VAL A 502 -39.15 -185.30 -25.74
N ALA A 503 -40.32 -185.57 -26.32
CA ALA A 503 -41.29 -184.52 -26.67
C ALA A 503 -41.83 -183.78 -25.44
N ALA A 504 -42.09 -184.48 -24.32
CA ALA A 504 -42.47 -183.85 -23.06
C ALA A 504 -41.35 -182.96 -22.47
N GLU A 505 -40.08 -183.39 -22.58
CA GLU A 505 -38.95 -182.59 -22.12
C GLU A 505 -38.70 -181.36 -23.01
N ILE A 506 -38.86 -181.48 -24.34
CA ILE A 506 -38.81 -180.32 -25.27
C ILE A 506 -39.94 -179.34 -24.96
N ARG A 507 -41.15 -179.82 -24.66
CA ARG A 507 -42.27 -178.96 -24.25
C ARG A 507 -41.96 -178.22 -22.94
N ARG A 508 -41.44 -178.94 -21.93
CA ARG A 508 -41.05 -178.35 -20.64
C ARG A 508 -39.94 -177.30 -20.82
N LEU A 509 -38.98 -177.56 -21.70
CA LEU A 509 -37.93 -176.60 -22.06
C LEU A 509 -38.52 -175.37 -22.76
N ALA A 510 -39.44 -175.56 -23.71
CA ALA A 510 -40.13 -174.47 -24.39
C ALA A 510 -40.96 -173.61 -23.41
N ASP A 511 -41.71 -174.23 -22.49
CA ASP A 511 -42.43 -173.54 -21.42
C ASP A 511 -41.48 -172.71 -20.53
N SER A 512 -40.33 -173.28 -20.16
CA SER A 512 -39.29 -172.58 -19.38
C SER A 512 -38.64 -171.43 -20.16
N VAL A 513 -38.48 -171.56 -21.49
CA VAL A 513 -37.98 -170.49 -22.36
C VAL A 513 -38.99 -169.36 -22.45
N THR A 514 -40.28 -169.64 -22.68
CA THR A 514 -41.38 -168.64 -22.69
C THR A 514 -41.49 -167.89 -21.36
N GLU A 515 -41.38 -168.59 -20.23
CA GLU A 515 -41.38 -167.96 -18.91
C GLU A 515 -40.18 -167.01 -18.74
N SER A 516 -38.98 -167.46 -19.13
CA SER A 516 -37.76 -166.67 -19.04
C SER A 516 -37.75 -165.47 -19.99
N THR A 517 -38.24 -165.63 -21.23
CA THR A 517 -38.37 -164.53 -22.20
C THR A 517 -39.36 -163.49 -21.73
N SER A 518 -40.48 -163.90 -21.14
CA SER A 518 -41.47 -163.00 -20.53
C SER A 518 -40.86 -162.21 -19.36
N GLU A 519 -40.08 -162.85 -18.50
CA GLU A 519 -39.39 -162.16 -17.40
C GLU A 519 -38.36 -161.13 -17.93
N ILE A 520 -37.55 -161.52 -18.92
CA ILE A 520 -36.58 -160.60 -19.56
C ILE A 520 -37.32 -159.46 -20.25
N ALA A 521 -38.40 -159.72 -20.99
CA ALA A 521 -39.20 -158.70 -21.66
C ALA A 521 -39.78 -157.67 -20.66
N ARG A 522 -40.27 -158.15 -19.51
CA ARG A 522 -40.73 -157.28 -18.41
C ARG A 522 -39.59 -156.41 -17.87
N LYS A 523 -38.38 -156.97 -17.68
CA LYS A 523 -37.19 -156.22 -17.25
C LYS A 523 -36.72 -155.19 -18.28
N VAL A 524 -36.77 -155.53 -19.56
CA VAL A 524 -36.47 -154.59 -20.64
C VAL A 524 -37.50 -153.46 -20.68
N GLY A 525 -38.78 -153.76 -20.43
CA GLY A 525 -39.83 -152.75 -20.25
C GLY A 525 -39.55 -151.78 -19.08
N GLU A 526 -39.15 -152.29 -17.92
CA GLU A 526 -38.71 -151.47 -16.77
C GLU A 526 -37.51 -150.56 -17.15
N ILE A 527 -36.57 -151.08 -17.96
CA ILE A 527 -35.42 -150.31 -18.47
C ILE A 527 -35.88 -149.20 -19.43
N GLN A 528 -36.78 -149.49 -20.39
CA GLN A 528 -37.29 -148.50 -21.36
C GLN A 528 -38.07 -147.36 -20.68
N GLU A 529 -38.88 -147.69 -19.67
CA GLU A 529 -39.59 -146.70 -18.87
C GLU A 529 -38.60 -145.80 -18.12
N SER A 530 -37.55 -146.40 -17.55
CA SER A 530 -36.48 -145.66 -16.86
C SER A 530 -35.68 -144.77 -17.80
N ILE A 531 -35.39 -145.23 -19.02
CA ILE A 531 -34.75 -144.43 -20.08
C ILE A 531 -35.63 -143.24 -20.46
N SER A 532 -36.94 -143.44 -20.63
CA SER A 532 -37.89 -142.35 -20.95
C SER A 532 -37.91 -141.28 -19.86
N ARG A 533 -37.91 -141.70 -18.58
CA ARG A 533 -37.78 -140.78 -17.43
C ARG A 533 -36.45 -140.02 -17.46
N LEU A 534 -35.34 -140.70 -17.76
CA LEU A 534 -34.00 -140.12 -17.86
C LEU A 534 -33.91 -139.06 -18.97
N VAL A 535 -34.52 -139.29 -20.13
CA VAL A 535 -34.59 -138.29 -21.22
C VAL A 535 -35.32 -137.04 -20.76
N ILE A 536 -36.55 -137.17 -20.23
CA ILE A 536 -37.34 -136.03 -19.74
C ILE A 536 -36.58 -135.24 -18.67
N THR A 537 -35.93 -135.95 -17.74
CA THR A 537 -35.15 -135.33 -16.66
C THR A 537 -33.93 -134.58 -17.19
N SER A 538 -33.25 -135.14 -18.19
CA SER A 538 -32.05 -134.54 -18.79
C SER A 538 -32.39 -133.37 -19.72
N GLU A 539 -33.51 -133.40 -20.45
CA GLU A 539 -34.04 -132.26 -21.21
C GLU A 539 -34.42 -131.11 -20.28
N LYS A 540 -35.12 -131.41 -19.18
CA LYS A 540 -35.40 -130.42 -18.13
C LYS A 540 -34.11 -129.87 -17.51
N GLY A 541 -33.10 -130.72 -17.32
CA GLY A 541 -31.76 -130.32 -16.89
C GLY A 541 -31.10 -129.34 -17.87
N SER A 542 -31.23 -129.59 -19.18
CA SER A 542 -30.71 -128.70 -20.23
C SER A 542 -31.32 -127.30 -20.13
N VAL A 543 -32.64 -127.21 -19.98
CA VAL A 543 -33.33 -125.91 -19.80
C VAL A 543 -32.81 -125.17 -18.57
N GLY A 544 -32.58 -125.88 -17.46
CA GLY A 544 -32.01 -125.30 -16.24
C GLY A 544 -30.57 -124.79 -16.43
N ILE A 545 -29.75 -125.51 -17.20
CA ILE A 545 -28.38 -125.08 -17.54
C ILE A 545 -28.40 -123.82 -18.40
N ASP A 546 -29.26 -123.76 -19.43
CA ASP A 546 -29.38 -122.60 -20.31
C ASP A 546 -29.84 -121.35 -19.54
N GLN A 547 -30.83 -121.49 -18.64
CA GLN A 547 -31.24 -120.42 -17.73
C GLN A 547 -30.10 -119.97 -16.80
N GLY A 548 -29.30 -120.91 -16.31
CA GLY A 548 -28.12 -120.64 -15.49
C GLY A 548 -27.04 -119.87 -16.25
N MET A 549 -26.81 -120.21 -17.53
CA MET A 549 -25.90 -119.48 -18.41
C MET A 549 -26.38 -118.05 -18.67
N GLU A 550 -27.66 -117.86 -18.97
CA GLU A 550 -28.23 -116.52 -19.22
C GLU A 550 -28.16 -115.62 -17.98
N ALA A 551 -28.49 -116.16 -16.80
CA ALA A 551 -28.38 -115.44 -15.53
C ALA A 551 -26.90 -115.09 -15.22
N SER A 552 -25.99 -116.02 -15.49
CA SER A 552 -24.55 -115.81 -15.24
C SER A 552 -23.96 -114.74 -16.16
N SER A 553 -24.31 -114.78 -17.46
CA SER A 553 -23.88 -113.79 -18.45
C SER A 553 -24.39 -112.38 -18.12
N ARG A 554 -25.68 -112.25 -17.75
CA ARG A 554 -26.24 -110.96 -17.30
C ARG A 554 -25.53 -110.42 -16.06
N THR A 555 -25.23 -111.29 -15.10
CA THR A 555 -24.51 -110.89 -13.87
C THR A 555 -23.09 -110.41 -14.19
N ALA A 556 -22.39 -111.08 -15.12
CA ALA A 556 -21.07 -110.63 -15.58
C ALA A 556 -21.13 -109.23 -16.23
N SER A 557 -22.15 -108.96 -17.05
CA SER A 557 -22.37 -107.63 -17.64
C SER A 557 -22.58 -106.56 -16.57
N PHE A 558 -23.45 -106.82 -15.58
CA PHE A 558 -23.68 -105.85 -14.49
C PHE A 558 -22.43 -105.55 -13.68
N LEU A 559 -21.57 -106.56 -13.46
CA LEU A 559 -20.30 -106.36 -12.75
C LEU A 559 -19.34 -105.52 -13.58
N GLN A 560 -19.33 -105.67 -14.92
CA GLN A 560 -18.56 -104.81 -15.82
C GLN A 560 -19.04 -103.35 -15.77
N ASP A 561 -20.36 -103.12 -15.74
CA ASP A 561 -20.95 -101.78 -15.61
C ASP A 561 -20.57 -101.14 -14.27
N LEU A 562 -20.53 -101.92 -13.18
CA LEU A 562 -20.08 -101.45 -11.86
C LEU A 562 -18.60 -101.07 -11.85
N VAL A 563 -17.74 -101.80 -12.56
CA VAL A 563 -16.33 -101.45 -12.73
C VAL A 563 -16.19 -100.08 -13.40
N GLN A 564 -16.97 -99.83 -14.46
CA GLN A 564 -16.98 -98.53 -15.15
C GLN A 564 -17.48 -97.40 -14.24
N ALA A 565 -18.62 -97.61 -13.57
CA ALA A 565 -19.20 -96.63 -12.65
C ALA A 565 -18.27 -96.29 -11.48
N ALA A 566 -17.56 -97.28 -10.93
CA ALA A 566 -16.56 -97.08 -9.88
C ALA A 566 -15.34 -96.26 -10.36
N SER A 567 -14.90 -96.47 -11.61
CA SER A 567 -13.84 -95.68 -12.22
C SER A 567 -14.27 -94.21 -12.42
N GLU A 568 -15.49 -93.97 -12.89
CA GLU A 568 -16.05 -92.62 -13.06
C GLU A 568 -16.22 -91.90 -11.73
N ALA A 569 -16.69 -92.60 -10.69
CA ALA A 569 -16.80 -92.07 -9.33
C ALA A 569 -15.42 -91.66 -8.78
N THR A 570 -14.38 -92.45 -9.03
CA THR A 570 -13.00 -92.14 -8.63
C THR A 570 -12.50 -90.88 -9.31
N SER A 571 -12.66 -90.77 -10.63
CA SER A 571 -12.26 -89.57 -11.40
C SER A 571 -12.99 -88.32 -10.92
N SER A 572 -14.30 -88.44 -10.68
CA SER A 572 -15.13 -87.33 -10.20
C SER A 572 -14.70 -86.85 -8.81
N ALA A 573 -14.46 -87.79 -7.89
CA ALA A 573 -14.00 -87.47 -6.54
C ALA A 573 -12.61 -86.80 -6.53
N GLN A 574 -11.69 -87.24 -7.39
CA GLN A 574 -10.38 -86.59 -7.55
C GLN A 574 -10.52 -85.14 -8.07
N GLN A 575 -11.41 -84.92 -9.03
CA GLN A 575 -11.67 -83.57 -9.57
C GLN A 575 -12.33 -82.64 -8.54
N ILE A 576 -13.23 -83.17 -7.71
CA ILE A 576 -13.81 -82.44 -6.57
C ILE A 576 -12.68 -82.06 -5.60
N SER A 577 -11.85 -83.02 -5.18
CA SER A 577 -10.72 -82.76 -4.28
C SER A 577 -9.79 -81.64 -4.78
N LEU A 578 -9.43 -81.66 -6.07
CA LEU A 578 -8.62 -80.60 -6.70
C LEU A 578 -9.32 -79.23 -6.66
N SER A 579 -10.60 -79.18 -7.04
CA SER A 579 -11.40 -77.95 -7.04
C SER A 579 -11.53 -77.36 -5.63
N THR A 580 -11.69 -78.23 -4.64
CA THR A 580 -11.77 -77.86 -3.22
C THR A 580 -10.43 -77.35 -2.68
N GLN A 581 -9.30 -77.88 -3.16
CA GLN A 581 -7.98 -77.36 -2.82
C GLN A 581 -7.73 -75.97 -3.42
N GLN A 582 -8.24 -75.73 -4.64
CA GLN A 582 -8.25 -74.39 -5.24
C GLN A 582 -9.13 -73.42 -4.42
N GLN A 583 -10.33 -73.85 -3.99
CA GLN A 583 -11.20 -73.05 -3.11
C GLN A 583 -10.51 -72.67 -1.78
N ARG A 584 -9.79 -73.59 -1.14
CA ARG A 584 -9.00 -73.27 0.07
C ARG A 584 -7.94 -72.21 -0.20
N THR A 585 -7.23 -72.34 -1.32
CA THR A 585 -6.19 -71.38 -1.71
C THR A 585 -6.80 -70.00 -1.97
N ALA A 586 -7.89 -69.93 -2.72
CA ALA A 586 -8.63 -68.70 -2.98
C ALA A 586 -9.16 -68.07 -1.68
N SER A 587 -9.74 -68.87 -0.79
CA SER A 587 -10.23 -68.39 0.53
C SER A 587 -9.09 -67.78 1.36
N SER A 588 -7.93 -68.44 1.38
CA SER A 588 -6.75 -67.91 2.07
C SER A 588 -6.25 -66.59 1.45
N GLN A 589 -6.31 -66.44 0.13
CA GLN A 589 -5.94 -65.20 -0.55
C GLN A 589 -6.92 -64.06 -0.22
N VAL A 590 -8.23 -64.37 -0.15
CA VAL A 590 -9.24 -63.39 0.28
C VAL A 590 -8.97 -62.94 1.71
N VAL A 591 -8.63 -63.84 2.63
CA VAL A 591 -8.28 -63.47 4.02
C VAL A 591 -7.06 -62.54 4.06
N VAL A 592 -6.04 -62.75 3.21
CA VAL A 592 -4.90 -61.83 3.10
C VAL A 592 -5.34 -60.45 2.63
N ALA A 593 -6.16 -60.37 1.57
CA ALA A 593 -6.69 -59.11 1.07
C ALA A 593 -7.56 -58.37 2.11
N LEU A 594 -8.35 -59.10 2.90
CA LEU A 594 -9.14 -58.52 3.99
C LEU A 594 -8.25 -57.88 5.07
N ARG A 595 -7.10 -58.46 5.39
CA ARG A 595 -6.13 -57.85 6.33
C ARG A 595 -5.56 -56.52 5.81
N GLU A 596 -5.35 -56.42 4.51
CA GLU A 596 -4.95 -55.15 3.88
C GLU A 596 -6.06 -54.11 4.00
N ILE A 597 -7.33 -54.51 3.82
CA ILE A 597 -8.49 -53.62 4.02
C ILE A 597 -8.61 -53.17 5.49
N VAL A 598 -8.38 -54.05 6.47
CA VAL A 598 -8.34 -53.64 7.89
C VAL A 598 -7.27 -52.57 8.12
N THR A 599 -6.09 -52.75 7.53
CA THR A 599 -4.98 -51.79 7.64
C THR A 599 -5.36 -50.45 7.01
N ALA A 600 -5.92 -50.46 5.80
CA ALA A 600 -6.39 -49.27 5.11
C ALA A 600 -7.52 -48.55 5.87
N SER A 601 -8.44 -49.30 6.48
CA SER A 601 -9.50 -48.73 7.33
C SER A 601 -8.92 -48.09 8.59
N SER A 602 -7.92 -48.70 9.22
CA SER A 602 -7.20 -48.12 10.36
C SER A 602 -6.52 -46.79 10.00
N ASP A 603 -5.86 -46.72 8.85
CA ASP A 603 -5.22 -45.49 8.37
C ASP A 603 -6.24 -44.42 7.96
N THR A 604 -7.39 -44.84 7.41
CA THR A 604 -8.54 -43.95 7.17
C THR A 604 -9.03 -43.35 8.49
N ALA A 605 -9.20 -44.16 9.54
CA ALA A 605 -9.62 -43.66 10.86
C ALA A 605 -8.61 -42.69 11.51
N LYS A 606 -7.30 -42.87 11.27
CA LYS A 606 -6.29 -41.88 11.67
C LYS A 606 -6.42 -40.57 10.87
N SER A 607 -6.62 -40.69 9.56
CA SER A 607 -6.77 -39.54 8.67
C SER A 607 -8.02 -38.72 9.00
N VAL A 608 -9.14 -39.39 9.27
CA VAL A 608 -10.40 -38.77 9.73
C VAL A 608 -10.18 -37.97 11.02
N ARG A 609 -9.46 -38.53 12.01
CA ARG A 609 -9.10 -37.79 13.24
C ARG A 609 -8.27 -36.54 12.93
N ARG A 610 -7.27 -36.65 12.06
CA ARG A 610 -6.42 -35.52 11.66
C ARG A 610 -7.22 -34.42 10.95
N ILE A 611 -8.16 -34.79 10.07
CA ILE A 611 -9.03 -33.83 9.37
C ILE A 611 -9.97 -33.15 10.37
N SER A 612 -10.49 -33.88 11.36
CA SER A 612 -11.30 -33.32 12.45
C SER A 612 -10.53 -32.23 13.23
N GLU A 613 -9.28 -32.52 13.60
CA GLU A 613 -8.38 -31.55 14.27
C GLU A 613 -8.20 -30.28 13.42
N VAL A 614 -7.91 -30.44 12.12
CA VAL A 614 -7.75 -29.30 11.19
C VAL A 614 -9.04 -28.50 11.04
N ALA A 615 -10.20 -29.15 10.93
CA ALA A 615 -11.48 -28.46 10.85
C ALA A 615 -11.79 -27.65 12.13
N GLN A 616 -11.40 -28.18 13.30
CA GLN A 616 -11.51 -27.48 14.57
C GLN A 616 -10.56 -26.27 14.63
N GLU A 617 -9.31 -26.42 14.16
CA GLU A 617 -8.36 -25.31 14.03
C GLU A 617 -8.88 -24.22 13.07
N MET A 618 -9.45 -24.59 11.93
CA MET A 618 -10.07 -23.63 10.99
C MET A 618 -11.25 -22.89 11.61
N THR A 619 -12.09 -23.59 12.39
CA THR A 619 -13.19 -22.99 13.15
C THR A 619 -12.66 -21.95 14.14
N GLN A 620 -11.61 -22.30 14.89
CA GLN A 620 -10.97 -21.38 15.84
C GLN A 620 -10.31 -20.19 15.15
N LEU A 621 -9.63 -20.41 14.01
CA LEU A 621 -8.98 -19.36 13.23
C LEU A 621 -10.02 -18.37 12.67
N SER A 622 -11.12 -18.87 12.12
CA SER A 622 -12.22 -18.03 11.65
C SER A 622 -12.84 -17.21 12.79
N ALA A 623 -13.06 -17.83 13.96
CA ALA A 623 -13.56 -17.11 15.13
C ALA A 623 -12.59 -16.01 15.59
N ASN A 624 -11.28 -16.30 15.60
CA ASN A 624 -10.25 -15.32 15.91
C ASN A 624 -10.20 -14.19 14.88
N LEU A 625 -10.29 -14.49 13.58
CA LEU A 625 -10.35 -13.49 12.51
C LEU A 625 -11.58 -12.59 12.69
N LYS A 626 -12.74 -13.16 13.01
CA LYS A 626 -13.95 -12.39 13.32
C LYS A 626 -13.72 -11.42 14.49
N ILE A 627 -13.14 -11.89 15.60
CA ILE A 627 -12.80 -11.02 16.75
C ILE A 627 -11.83 -9.90 16.34
N GLN A 628 -10.83 -10.19 15.50
CA GLN A 628 -9.91 -9.17 15.00
C GLN A 628 -10.61 -8.14 14.11
N MET A 629 -11.60 -8.57 13.31
CA MET A 629 -12.39 -7.68 12.47
C MET A 629 -13.42 -6.87 13.29
N ASP A 630 -13.95 -7.41 14.39
CA ASP A 630 -14.88 -6.71 15.31
C ASP A 630 -14.24 -5.46 15.95
N HIS A 631 -12.90 -5.34 15.97
CA HIS A 631 -12.21 -4.10 16.35
C HIS A 631 -12.46 -2.95 15.36
N PHE A 632 -12.88 -3.26 14.13
CA PHE A 632 -13.26 -2.29 13.13
C PHE A 632 -14.78 -2.11 13.12
N THR A 633 -15.24 -0.87 13.21
CA THR A 633 -16.66 -0.53 13.06
C THR A 633 -16.96 -0.25 11.60
N LEU A 634 -17.71 -1.16 10.99
CA LEU A 634 -18.29 -1.03 9.66
C LEU A 634 -19.70 -0.48 9.79
N ASN A 635 -20.14 0.29 8.78
CA ASN A 635 -21.55 0.63 8.67
C ASN A 635 -22.19 -0.44 7.79
N GLU A 636 -23.44 -0.82 8.07
CA GLU A 636 -24.22 -1.51 7.06
C GLU A 636 -24.33 -0.56 5.85
N MET A 637 -23.49 -0.79 4.84
CA MET A 637 -23.76 -0.24 3.52
C MET A 637 -25.06 -0.89 3.08
N THR A 638 -26.17 -0.18 3.23
CA THR A 638 -27.46 -0.59 2.69
C THR A 638 -27.23 -0.91 1.22
N ALA A 639 -27.29 -2.20 0.90
CA ALA A 639 -27.22 -2.70 -0.44
C ALA A 639 -28.25 -1.93 -1.27
N ALA A 640 -27.78 -1.19 -2.26
CA ALA A 640 -28.66 -0.66 -3.29
C ALA A 640 -29.36 -1.85 -3.94
N PRO A 641 -30.68 -1.81 -4.17
CA PRO A 641 -31.40 -2.95 -4.72
C PRO A 641 -30.84 -3.28 -6.10
N ASP A 642 -30.47 -4.55 -6.28
CA ASP A 642 -30.07 -5.14 -7.56
C ASP A 642 -31.09 -4.79 -8.63
N SER A 643 -30.64 -4.07 -9.66
CA SER A 643 -31.37 -3.86 -10.90
C SER A 643 -31.30 -5.12 -11.76
N ALA A 644 -31.92 -6.20 -11.29
CA ALA A 644 -31.94 -7.51 -11.94
C ALA A 644 -33.34 -7.93 -12.43
N ASP A 645 -34.15 -6.98 -12.94
CA ASP A 645 -35.48 -7.29 -13.51
C ASP A 645 -35.77 -6.60 -14.85
N ALA A 646 -34.81 -6.63 -15.79
CA ALA A 646 -35.02 -6.07 -17.13
C ALA A 646 -34.66 -7.02 -18.30
N ALA A 647 -34.29 -8.28 -18.05
CA ALA A 647 -33.82 -9.18 -19.12
C ALA A 647 -34.66 -10.46 -19.31
N ALA A 648 -35.90 -10.50 -18.82
CA ALA A 648 -36.83 -11.62 -19.05
C ALA A 648 -38.06 -11.21 -19.88
N ARG A 649 -37.86 -10.44 -20.95
CA ARG A 649 -38.84 -10.25 -22.04
C ARG A 649 -38.10 -9.91 -23.33
N THR A 650 -37.55 -10.91 -24.00
CA THR A 650 -37.48 -11.00 -25.47
C THR A 650 -36.91 -12.36 -25.85
N ASP A 651 -37.68 -13.03 -26.72
CA ASP A 651 -37.45 -14.26 -27.48
C ASP A 651 -37.62 -15.62 -26.79
#